data_AF-A0A450XMQ8-F1
#
_entry.id   AF-A0A450XMQ8-F1
#
_cell.length_a   1.000
_cell.length_b   1.000
_cell.length_c   1.000
_cell.angle_alpha   90.00
_cell.angle_beta   90.00
_cell.angle_gamma   90.00
#
_symmetry.space_group_name_H-M   'P 1'
#
loop_
_entity.id
_entity.type
_entity.pdbx_description
1 polymer ?
#
loop_
_entity_poly.entity_id
_entity_poly.type
_entity_poly.pdbx_seq_one_letter_code
_entity_poly.pdbx_strand_id
1 'polypeptide(L)'
;RIPDAAVYLSQPLPSPIPAQQVRFLTQLRQLPTFEYWADWFRDRYEGKPMDPDLLKKSLLLPEEIANQDPRAINRYLAELASGERTEGIKRVRAIFIGDGEAGKTSLIQALNGEAVTEGGTDMTCGVDISEWLAGTDLRAHFWDFGGQVIAHATHQFFLRARCVYVLVLNARSIGHDPNQQAEYWLEFVRAFGADAPVLLVGNKWDLTPVHVDMHRLTRKHPNIRDFHGLSATRYGDEGELADRFARFRQALVHELTEVGKVQPYFLKSESAILDGLRMDSRRDPFLKKGVFEAKCQERGIEGEARRTFLERLDQLGEIIWFPDSYRLRTFTEYLLNPRWLTHGVYQLLYSDLLHRQNGALSFQNAETVLQGSDVRDEDGNRFAYPPERLAFLLGAMEQFQLCYPAPGEPGAPGERWIVPDLLPSDRPEHIDFDERDALRFDFRFDTLLPRHVLSQFMVRHHQDIRGHQSWQHGVCLESRKWGMSQALVEADYQTRVLSLAVSGPHVDKYFAVLYDSVLDILGRMPKLKYMKQLRLDEQARIDGGRGIGEKEEAYADFDDLLKLEAKGRRVYECKFGEYDLEKLLKPMPREKVGPEPPEPPSEPNSVSKQTDKPVLPVQPREPWSRSHKLAVLAILAGLAGAFFTFFGLSAEEKAEMKVAFGDLMGNMARFLDPLIDTMGVMGIIVFVVLGGWLWRHGRLNSRGLKRLWERVIGNRTE
;
A
#
# COMPACT_ATOMS: atom_id res chain seq x y z
N ARG A 1 -14.37 -26.79 -40.21
CA ARG A 1 -14.65 -25.35 -39.97
C ARG A 1 -14.97 -25.23 -38.50
N ILE A 2 -14.25 -24.41 -37.74
CA ILE A 2 -14.69 -24.01 -36.40
C ILE A 2 -16.03 -23.26 -36.63
N PRO A 3 -17.11 -23.56 -35.90
CA PRO A 3 -18.32 -22.75 -35.99
C PRO A 3 -17.95 -21.31 -35.65
N ASP A 4 -18.36 -20.35 -36.48
CA ASP A 4 -18.17 -18.95 -36.13
C ASP A 4 -18.83 -18.70 -34.77
N ALA A 5 -18.05 -18.24 -33.80
CA ALA A 5 -18.53 -18.03 -32.44
C ALA A 5 -19.71 -17.05 -32.45
N ALA A 6 -19.72 -16.06 -33.35
CA ALA A 6 -20.85 -15.15 -33.52
C ALA A 6 -22.15 -15.89 -33.88
N VAL A 7 -22.09 -16.98 -34.66
CA VAL A 7 -23.26 -17.78 -35.05
C VAL A 7 -23.79 -18.59 -33.86
N TYR A 8 -22.92 -19.17 -33.03
CA TYR A 8 -23.32 -19.86 -31.80
C TYR A 8 -23.90 -18.90 -30.73
N LEU A 9 -23.41 -17.67 -30.69
CA LEU A 9 -23.86 -16.63 -29.75
C LEU A 9 -25.13 -15.90 -30.21
N SER A 10 -25.54 -16.03 -31.48
CA SER A 10 -26.73 -15.37 -32.06
C SER A 10 -27.89 -16.29 -32.41
N GLN A 11 -27.68 -17.61 -32.56
CA GLN A 11 -28.77 -18.56 -32.81
C GLN A 11 -29.47 -19.01 -31.50
N PRO A 12 -30.76 -19.34 -31.54
CA PRO A 12 -31.47 -19.98 -30.42
C PRO A 12 -30.83 -21.32 -30.07
N LEU A 13 -30.76 -21.64 -28.77
CA LEU A 13 -30.27 -22.93 -28.30
C LEU A 13 -31.27 -24.04 -28.69
N PRO A 14 -30.89 -25.02 -29.53
CA PRO A 14 -31.79 -26.12 -29.89
C PRO A 14 -31.94 -27.06 -28.69
N SER A 15 -33.08 -26.99 -28.00
CA SER A 15 -33.40 -27.92 -26.91
C SER A 15 -34.90 -28.24 -26.87
N PRO A 16 -35.30 -29.52 -26.88
CA PRO A 16 -36.68 -29.91 -26.71
C PRO A 16 -37.12 -29.80 -25.24
N ILE A 17 -38.43 -29.62 -25.02
CA ILE A 17 -39.15 -29.57 -23.72
C ILE A 17 -39.20 -28.17 -23.06
N PRO A 18 -40.19 -27.32 -23.44
CA PRO A 18 -40.45 -26.02 -22.80
C PRO A 18 -40.74 -26.11 -21.28
N ALA A 19 -41.35 -27.20 -20.82
CA ALA A 19 -41.75 -27.36 -19.41
C ALA A 19 -40.56 -27.38 -18.43
N GLN A 20 -39.41 -27.92 -18.86
CA GLN A 20 -38.19 -27.93 -18.03
C GLN A 20 -37.55 -26.55 -17.96
N GLN A 21 -37.55 -25.79 -19.07
CA GLN A 21 -37.08 -24.41 -19.12
C GLN A 21 -37.91 -23.50 -18.21
N VAL A 22 -39.25 -23.57 -18.29
CA VAL A 22 -40.14 -22.81 -17.41
C VAL A 22 -39.88 -23.13 -15.93
N ARG A 23 -39.71 -24.41 -15.58
CA ARG A 23 -39.39 -24.82 -14.20
C ARG A 23 -38.04 -24.28 -13.73
N PHE A 24 -37.00 -24.38 -14.57
CA PHE A 24 -35.67 -23.86 -14.27
C PHE A 24 -35.69 -22.34 -14.05
N LEU A 25 -36.27 -21.58 -14.98
CA LEU A 25 -36.40 -20.12 -14.87
C LEU A 25 -37.22 -19.70 -13.63
N THR A 26 -38.28 -20.45 -13.30
CA THR A 26 -39.08 -20.20 -12.08
C THR A 26 -38.25 -20.40 -10.81
N GLN A 27 -37.46 -21.48 -10.74
CA GLN A 27 -36.56 -21.75 -9.61
C GLN A 27 -35.43 -20.71 -9.52
N LEU A 28 -34.89 -20.28 -10.67
CA LEU A 28 -33.81 -19.29 -10.72
C LEU A 28 -34.29 -17.92 -10.21
N ARG A 29 -35.53 -17.51 -10.50
CA ARG A 29 -36.17 -16.29 -9.95
C ARG A 29 -36.52 -16.36 -8.47
N GLN A 30 -36.49 -17.54 -7.84
CA GLN A 30 -36.66 -17.67 -6.39
C GLN A 30 -35.35 -17.43 -5.63
N LEU A 31 -34.21 -17.39 -6.32
CA LEU A 31 -32.92 -17.05 -5.73
C LEU A 31 -32.72 -15.52 -5.77
N PRO A 32 -32.47 -14.86 -4.63
CA PRO A 32 -32.28 -13.40 -4.60
C PRO A 32 -31.16 -12.96 -5.54
N THR A 33 -31.38 -11.91 -6.34
CA THR A 33 -30.45 -11.33 -7.33
C THR A 33 -30.14 -12.21 -8.56
N PHE A 34 -30.79 -13.36 -8.76
CA PHE A 34 -30.60 -14.20 -9.95
C PHE A 34 -31.57 -13.87 -11.10
N GLU A 35 -32.37 -12.82 -10.97
CA GLU A 35 -33.33 -12.36 -11.99
C GLU A 35 -32.62 -12.06 -13.32
N TYR A 36 -31.45 -11.41 -13.28
CA TYR A 36 -30.59 -11.17 -14.45
C TYR A 36 -30.29 -12.46 -15.23
N TRP A 37 -29.86 -13.53 -14.56
CA TRP A 37 -29.57 -14.79 -15.22
C TRP A 37 -30.85 -15.46 -15.74
N ALA A 38 -31.98 -15.32 -15.05
CA ALA A 38 -33.27 -15.82 -15.53
C ALA A 38 -33.77 -15.05 -16.77
N ASP A 39 -33.49 -13.76 -16.86
CA ASP A 39 -33.75 -12.95 -18.06
C ASP A 39 -32.79 -13.35 -19.20
N TRP A 40 -31.48 -13.48 -18.92
CA TRP A 40 -30.46 -13.90 -19.87
C TRP A 40 -30.74 -15.29 -20.48
N PHE A 41 -31.05 -16.30 -19.66
CA PHE A 41 -31.36 -17.64 -20.16
C PHE A 41 -32.65 -17.67 -20.99
N ARG A 42 -33.69 -16.94 -20.56
CA ARG A 42 -34.94 -16.81 -21.34
C ARG A 42 -34.65 -16.21 -22.72
N ASP A 43 -33.89 -15.14 -22.79
CA ASP A 43 -33.60 -14.44 -24.04
C ASP A 43 -32.82 -15.34 -25.03
N ARG A 44 -31.96 -16.24 -24.52
CA ARG A 44 -31.28 -17.27 -25.34
C ARG A 44 -32.19 -18.43 -25.76
N TYR A 45 -33.22 -18.79 -24.99
CA TYR A 45 -34.27 -19.72 -25.42
C TYR A 45 -35.19 -19.09 -26.49
N GLU A 46 -35.49 -17.80 -26.38
CA GLU A 46 -36.26 -17.02 -27.35
C GLU A 46 -35.47 -16.68 -28.63
N GLY A 47 -34.18 -17.01 -28.69
CA GLY A 47 -33.33 -16.77 -29.86
C GLY A 47 -32.95 -15.31 -30.08
N LYS A 48 -33.01 -14.48 -29.03
CA LYS A 48 -32.51 -13.11 -29.11
C LYS A 48 -30.97 -13.12 -29.27
N PRO A 49 -30.42 -12.31 -30.19
CA PRO A 49 -28.97 -12.17 -30.31
C PRO A 49 -28.41 -11.49 -29.05
N MET A 50 -27.23 -11.92 -28.60
CA MET A 50 -26.55 -11.26 -27.49
C MET A 50 -25.92 -9.94 -27.92
N ASP A 51 -26.01 -8.95 -27.03
CA ASP A 51 -25.22 -7.72 -27.09
C ASP A 51 -23.72 -8.06 -26.89
N PRO A 52 -22.85 -7.86 -27.91
CA PRO A 52 -21.43 -8.19 -27.81
C PRO A 52 -20.67 -7.30 -26.82
N ASP A 53 -21.09 -6.05 -26.64
CA ASP A 53 -20.44 -5.11 -25.74
C ASP A 53 -20.80 -5.41 -24.29
N LEU A 54 -22.07 -5.72 -24.01
CA LEU A 54 -22.50 -6.23 -22.71
C LEU A 54 -21.75 -7.53 -22.36
N LEU A 55 -21.66 -8.49 -23.29
CA LEU A 55 -20.94 -9.75 -23.07
C LEU A 55 -19.44 -9.51 -22.77
N LYS A 56 -18.79 -8.61 -23.52
CA LYS A 56 -17.39 -8.22 -23.29
C LYS A 56 -17.20 -7.56 -21.90
N LYS A 57 -18.14 -6.72 -21.47
CA LYS A 57 -18.16 -6.10 -20.13
C LYS A 57 -18.38 -7.15 -19.03
N SER A 58 -19.26 -8.14 -19.24
CA SER A 58 -19.49 -9.26 -18.30
C SER A 58 -18.29 -10.21 -18.18
N LEU A 59 -17.44 -10.31 -19.21
CA LEU A 59 -16.19 -11.09 -19.18
C LEU A 59 -15.01 -10.33 -18.58
N LEU A 60 -15.07 -9.00 -18.57
CA LEU A 60 -14.04 -8.09 -18.04
C LEU A 60 -14.57 -7.36 -16.80
N LEU A 61 -15.08 -8.12 -15.83
CA LEU A 61 -15.51 -7.57 -14.53
C LEU A 61 -14.32 -6.88 -13.83
N PRO A 62 -14.54 -5.70 -13.20
CA PRO A 62 -13.59 -5.12 -12.26
C PRO A 62 -13.24 -6.12 -11.15
N GLU A 63 -11.99 -6.17 -10.72
CA GLU A 63 -11.52 -7.16 -9.75
C GLU A 63 -12.26 -7.02 -8.41
N GLU A 64 -12.63 -5.80 -8.03
CA GLU A 64 -13.46 -5.48 -6.88
C GLU A 64 -14.84 -6.14 -6.94
N ILE A 65 -15.43 -6.28 -8.13
CA ILE A 65 -16.72 -6.95 -8.32
C ILE A 65 -16.48 -8.47 -8.39
N ALA A 66 -15.46 -8.92 -9.12
CA ALA A 66 -15.14 -10.34 -9.27
C ALA A 66 -14.79 -11.04 -7.94
N ASN A 67 -14.20 -10.29 -6.99
CA ASN A 67 -13.85 -10.76 -5.65
C ASN A 67 -15.01 -10.64 -4.62
N GLN A 68 -16.17 -10.09 -5.00
CA GLN A 68 -17.37 -10.06 -4.15
C GLN A 68 -18.19 -11.36 -4.25
N ASP A 69 -19.21 -11.48 -3.40
CA ASP A 69 -20.09 -12.64 -3.43
C ASP A 69 -20.96 -12.69 -4.71
N PRO A 70 -21.47 -13.87 -5.12
CA PRO A 70 -22.26 -14.01 -6.34
C PRO A 70 -23.47 -13.08 -6.45
N ARG A 71 -24.08 -12.65 -5.33
CA ARG A 71 -25.24 -11.74 -5.36
C ARG A 71 -24.84 -10.32 -5.75
N ALA A 72 -23.69 -9.85 -5.29
CA ALA A 72 -23.14 -8.57 -5.67
C ALA A 72 -22.72 -8.55 -7.16
N ILE A 73 -22.09 -9.63 -7.64
CA ILE A 73 -21.77 -9.81 -9.06
C ILE A 73 -23.05 -9.77 -9.91
N ASN A 74 -24.07 -10.54 -9.54
CA ASN A 74 -25.32 -10.59 -10.31
C ASN A 74 -26.04 -9.25 -10.31
N ARG A 75 -26.04 -8.51 -9.18
CA ARG A 75 -26.61 -7.15 -9.11
C ARG A 75 -25.88 -6.20 -10.05
N TYR A 76 -24.55 -6.22 -10.05
CA TYR A 76 -23.74 -5.40 -10.97
C TYR A 76 -24.03 -5.71 -12.44
N LEU A 77 -24.16 -7.00 -12.79
CA LEU A 77 -24.54 -7.43 -14.15
C LEU A 77 -25.97 -7.01 -14.53
N ALA A 78 -26.92 -7.06 -13.59
CA ALA A 78 -28.29 -6.59 -13.79
C ALA A 78 -28.32 -5.08 -14.09
N GLU A 79 -27.62 -4.27 -13.30
CA GLU A 79 -27.58 -2.81 -13.42
C GLU A 79 -26.83 -2.33 -14.69
N LEU A 80 -25.85 -3.12 -15.17
CA LEU A 80 -25.25 -2.91 -16.49
C LEU A 80 -26.26 -3.19 -17.61
N ALA A 81 -26.97 -4.33 -17.53
CA ALA A 81 -27.89 -4.76 -18.59
C ALA A 81 -29.18 -3.95 -18.66
N SER A 82 -29.66 -3.41 -17.53
CA SER A 82 -30.79 -2.47 -17.47
C SER A 82 -30.41 -1.06 -17.97
N GLY A 83 -29.11 -0.79 -18.15
CA GLY A 83 -28.59 0.54 -18.40
C GLY A 83 -28.78 1.49 -17.21
N GLU A 84 -29.01 0.98 -15.99
CA GLU A 84 -29.03 1.78 -14.76
C GLU A 84 -27.64 2.28 -14.37
N ARG A 85 -26.58 1.54 -14.71
CA ARG A 85 -25.21 2.06 -14.79
C ARG A 85 -25.05 2.81 -16.10
N THR A 86 -25.01 4.13 -16.03
CA THR A 86 -24.65 4.99 -17.16
C THR A 86 -23.22 4.72 -17.59
N GLU A 87 -23.02 4.43 -18.87
CA GLU A 87 -21.73 4.55 -19.55
C GLU A 87 -21.38 6.04 -19.67
N GLY A 88 -20.94 6.60 -18.55
CA GLY A 88 -20.36 7.94 -18.46
C GLY A 88 -18.84 7.89 -18.62
N ILE A 89 -18.27 9.07 -18.89
CA ILE A 89 -16.83 9.29 -18.91
C ILE A 89 -16.22 8.79 -17.58
N LYS A 90 -15.29 7.85 -17.68
CA LYS A 90 -14.55 7.30 -16.54
C LYS A 90 -13.73 8.41 -15.90
N ARG A 91 -13.70 8.47 -14.57
CA ARG A 91 -12.93 9.49 -13.82
C ARG A 91 -11.78 8.81 -13.10
N VAL A 92 -10.55 9.26 -13.34
CA VAL A 92 -9.34 8.69 -12.73
C VAL A 92 -8.48 9.83 -12.21
N ARG A 93 -7.90 9.68 -11.02
CA ARG A 93 -7.05 10.69 -10.40
C ARG A 93 -5.62 10.57 -10.92
N ALA A 94 -4.99 11.68 -11.29
CA ALA A 94 -3.55 11.77 -11.55
C ALA A 94 -2.93 12.72 -10.52
N ILE A 95 -1.92 12.26 -9.78
CA ILE A 95 -1.31 13.00 -8.68
C ILE A 95 0.10 13.42 -9.07
N PHE A 96 0.34 14.73 -9.21
CA PHE A 96 1.62 15.32 -9.56
C PHE A 96 2.40 15.66 -8.28
N ILE A 97 3.58 15.04 -8.13
CA ILE A 97 4.46 15.20 -6.96
C ILE A 97 5.89 15.49 -7.39
N GLY A 98 6.71 15.95 -6.45
CA GLY A 98 8.06 16.46 -6.71
C GLY A 98 8.29 17.79 -6.01
N ASP A 99 9.56 18.20 -5.96
CA ASP A 99 10.02 19.39 -5.23
C ASP A 99 9.31 20.68 -5.68
N GLY A 100 9.49 21.74 -4.87
CA GLY A 100 9.24 23.10 -5.31
C GLY A 100 9.94 23.39 -6.63
N GLU A 101 9.29 24.19 -7.49
CA GLU A 101 9.81 24.63 -8.78
C GLU A 101 10.16 23.52 -9.80
N ALA A 102 9.84 22.24 -9.55
CA ALA A 102 10.02 21.16 -10.54
C ALA A 102 9.22 21.39 -11.84
N GLY A 103 8.26 22.33 -11.84
CA GLY A 103 7.44 22.71 -12.99
C GLY A 103 6.25 21.79 -13.21
N LYS A 104 5.61 21.35 -12.12
CA LYS A 104 4.43 20.46 -12.13
C LYS A 104 3.21 21.16 -12.72
N THR A 105 2.90 22.35 -12.23
CA THR A 105 1.88 23.27 -12.76
C THR A 105 2.13 23.56 -14.24
N SER A 106 3.38 23.88 -14.61
CA SER A 106 3.80 24.10 -16.01
C SER A 106 3.58 22.87 -16.90
N LEU A 107 3.81 21.66 -16.37
CA LEU A 107 3.57 20.40 -17.10
C LEU A 107 2.07 20.12 -17.30
N ILE A 108 1.22 20.50 -16.34
CA ILE A 108 -0.23 20.43 -16.45
C ILE A 108 -0.75 21.41 -17.51
N GLN A 109 -0.28 22.66 -17.49
CA GLN A 109 -0.58 23.66 -18.52
C GLN A 109 -0.20 23.15 -19.92
N ALA A 110 1.00 22.56 -20.07
CA ALA A 110 1.41 21.92 -21.32
C ALA A 110 0.49 20.75 -21.74
N LEU A 111 0.00 19.94 -20.80
CA LEU A 111 -0.95 18.85 -21.09
C LEU A 111 -2.33 19.37 -21.54
N ASN A 112 -2.73 20.55 -21.08
CA ASN A 112 -3.95 21.26 -21.51
C ASN A 112 -3.78 21.98 -22.86
N GLY A 113 -2.57 22.14 -23.38
CA GLY A 113 -2.30 22.94 -24.58
C GLY A 113 -2.23 24.45 -24.31
N GLU A 114 -1.96 24.85 -23.08
CA GLU A 114 -1.81 26.25 -22.67
C GLU A 114 -0.38 26.78 -22.97
N ALA A 115 -0.22 28.10 -23.05
CA ALA A 115 1.10 28.70 -23.23
C ALA A 115 1.88 28.71 -21.90
N VAL A 116 3.10 28.16 -21.91
CA VAL A 116 3.93 28.00 -20.71
C VAL A 116 5.18 28.87 -20.80
N THR A 117 5.40 29.74 -19.82
CA THR A 117 6.56 30.65 -19.76
C THR A 117 7.39 30.42 -18.50
N GLU A 118 8.71 30.60 -18.60
CA GLU A 118 9.60 30.51 -17.42
C GLU A 118 9.27 31.61 -16.41
N GLY A 119 9.02 31.24 -15.16
CA GLY A 119 8.58 32.17 -14.11
C GLY A 119 7.14 32.66 -14.22
N GLY A 120 6.33 32.13 -15.16
CA GLY A 120 4.93 32.52 -15.37
C GLY A 120 3.92 31.97 -14.36
N THR A 121 4.35 31.11 -13.42
CA THR A 121 3.50 30.47 -12.41
C THR A 121 4.07 30.69 -11.01
N ASP A 122 3.26 31.23 -10.11
CA ASP A 122 3.56 31.27 -8.68
C ASP A 122 3.66 29.85 -8.07
N MET A 123 4.25 29.72 -6.89
CA MET A 123 4.31 28.43 -6.18
C MET A 123 2.90 28.01 -5.72
N THR A 124 2.49 26.78 -6.08
CA THR A 124 1.20 26.20 -5.66
C THR A 124 1.07 26.15 -4.13
N CYS A 125 0.23 27.02 -3.57
CA CYS A 125 -0.09 27.08 -2.15
C CYS A 125 -1.15 26.03 -1.78
N GLY A 126 -0.74 24.91 -1.18
CA GLY A 126 -1.64 23.78 -0.97
C GLY A 126 -1.73 22.89 -2.23
N VAL A 127 -2.95 22.53 -2.63
CA VAL A 127 -3.19 21.73 -3.83
C VAL A 127 -4.01 22.49 -4.86
N ASP A 128 -3.63 22.36 -6.13
CA ASP A 128 -4.44 22.79 -7.28
C ASP A 128 -5.03 21.56 -7.98
N ILE A 129 -6.27 21.66 -8.47
CA ILE A 129 -7.05 20.55 -9.02
C ILE A 129 -7.66 20.94 -10.35
N SER A 130 -7.43 20.17 -11.40
CA SER A 130 -7.99 20.43 -12.73
C SER A 130 -8.53 19.17 -13.39
N GLU A 131 -9.56 19.31 -14.23
CA GLU A 131 -10.08 18.23 -15.06
C GLU A 131 -9.42 18.25 -16.45
N TRP A 132 -8.85 17.11 -16.87
CA TRP A 132 -8.27 16.93 -18.21
C TRP A 132 -8.98 15.83 -18.99
N LEU A 133 -9.29 16.08 -20.25
CA LEU A 133 -10.01 15.13 -21.11
C LEU A 133 -9.02 14.18 -21.81
N ALA A 134 -8.87 12.97 -21.25
CA ALA A 134 -7.91 11.96 -21.66
C ALA A 134 -8.44 11.04 -22.78
N GLY A 135 -8.93 11.62 -23.87
CA GLY A 135 -9.63 10.91 -24.96
C GLY A 135 -11.14 11.12 -24.93
N THR A 136 -11.93 10.22 -25.51
CA THR A 136 -13.39 10.36 -25.58
C THR A 136 -14.09 10.07 -24.25
N ASP A 137 -13.70 8.96 -23.61
CA ASP A 137 -14.49 8.32 -22.54
C ASP A 137 -13.76 8.28 -21.18
N LEU A 138 -12.69 9.08 -21.04
CA LEU A 138 -11.85 9.14 -19.85
C LEU A 138 -11.51 10.60 -19.49
N ARG A 139 -11.70 10.95 -18.22
CA ARG A 139 -11.36 12.25 -17.63
C ARG A 139 -10.38 12.02 -16.49
N ALA A 140 -9.23 12.68 -16.56
CA ALA A 140 -8.30 12.72 -15.46
C ALA A 140 -8.66 13.88 -14.53
N HIS A 141 -8.59 13.63 -13.22
CA HIS A 141 -8.55 14.66 -12.20
C HIS A 141 -7.09 14.85 -11.82
N PHE A 142 -6.47 15.91 -12.34
CA PHE A 142 -5.10 16.28 -12.01
C PHE A 142 -5.07 16.95 -10.64
N TRP A 143 -4.12 16.54 -9.80
CA TRP A 143 -3.87 17.09 -8.48
C TRP A 143 -2.41 17.54 -8.42
N ASP A 144 -2.16 18.84 -8.50
CA ASP A 144 -0.83 19.46 -8.36
C ASP A 144 -0.56 19.80 -6.90
N PHE A 145 0.37 19.08 -6.28
CA PHE A 145 0.79 19.37 -4.92
C PHE A 145 1.90 20.40 -4.90
N GLY A 146 1.69 21.51 -4.18
CA GLY A 146 2.81 22.34 -3.74
C GLY A 146 3.88 21.45 -3.08
N GLY A 147 5.16 21.59 -3.48
CA GLY A 147 6.24 20.72 -2.96
C GLY A 147 6.35 20.77 -1.43
N GLN A 148 5.92 21.90 -0.87
CA GLN A 148 5.77 22.20 0.55
C GLN A 148 4.74 21.31 1.28
N VAL A 149 3.64 20.96 0.63
CA VAL A 149 2.48 20.28 1.26
C VAL A 149 2.85 18.90 1.80
N ILE A 150 3.66 18.16 1.06
CA ILE A 150 3.97 16.77 1.39
C ILE A 150 4.98 16.67 2.54
N ALA A 151 5.78 17.71 2.79
CA ALA A 151 6.73 17.78 3.90
C ALA A 151 6.05 17.68 5.29
N HIS A 152 4.81 18.15 5.42
CA HIS A 152 4.12 18.36 6.72
C HIS A 152 2.97 17.39 7.01
N ALA A 153 3.12 16.10 6.63
CA ALA A 153 2.10 15.04 6.82
C ALA A 153 0.73 15.24 6.13
N THR A 154 0.41 16.44 5.65
CA THR A 154 -0.89 16.78 5.01
C THR A 154 -1.17 15.96 3.74
N HIS A 155 -0.15 15.31 3.16
CA HIS A 155 -0.33 14.32 2.12
C HIS A 155 -1.30 13.18 2.52
N GLN A 156 -1.45 12.88 3.81
CA GLN A 156 -2.41 11.88 4.33
C GLN A 156 -3.87 12.24 4.01
N PHE A 157 -4.22 13.53 3.90
CA PHE A 157 -5.55 13.94 3.48
C PHE A 157 -5.89 13.47 2.05
N PHE A 158 -4.91 13.29 1.15
CA PHE A 158 -5.15 13.26 -0.30
C PHE A 158 -4.44 12.17 -1.10
N LEU A 159 -3.31 11.62 -0.62
CA LEU A 159 -2.70 10.46 -1.27
C LEU A 159 -3.64 9.26 -1.10
N ARG A 160 -3.82 8.52 -2.19
CA ARG A 160 -4.71 7.36 -2.30
C ARG A 160 -4.07 6.31 -3.20
N ALA A 161 -4.54 5.07 -3.08
CA ALA A 161 -4.37 4.04 -4.11
C ALA A 161 -5.32 4.30 -5.31
N ARG A 162 -5.17 3.52 -6.39
CA ARG A 162 -5.99 3.60 -7.62
C ARG A 162 -5.96 4.96 -8.36
N CYS A 163 -4.81 5.63 -8.32
CA CYS A 163 -4.50 6.81 -9.13
C CYS A 163 -3.25 6.55 -9.99
N VAL A 164 -2.92 7.47 -10.89
CA VAL A 164 -1.61 7.51 -11.56
C VAL A 164 -0.75 8.58 -10.88
N TYR A 165 0.49 8.27 -10.53
CA TYR A 165 1.44 9.25 -10.01
C TYR A 165 2.32 9.79 -11.14
N VAL A 166 2.51 11.11 -11.19
CA VAL A 166 3.49 11.76 -12.05
C VAL A 166 4.53 12.43 -11.15
N LEU A 167 5.71 11.83 -11.06
CA LEU A 167 6.80 12.34 -10.24
C LEU A 167 7.72 13.21 -11.10
N VAL A 168 7.66 14.52 -10.89
CA VAL A 168 8.44 15.51 -11.63
C VAL A 168 9.71 15.86 -10.85
N LEU A 169 10.85 15.58 -11.46
CA LEU A 169 12.18 15.88 -10.95
C LEU A 169 12.66 17.25 -11.42
N ASN A 170 13.36 17.99 -10.56
CA ASN A 170 13.88 19.32 -10.86
C ASN A 170 15.34 19.24 -11.33
N ALA A 171 15.58 19.44 -12.63
CA ALA A 171 16.93 19.43 -13.21
C ALA A 171 17.89 20.49 -12.65
N ARG A 172 17.38 21.51 -11.93
CA ARG A 172 18.17 22.63 -11.38
C ARG A 172 18.45 22.53 -9.87
N SER A 173 18.11 21.43 -9.18
CA SER A 173 18.30 21.33 -7.71
C SER A 173 19.79 21.26 -7.32
N ILE A 174 20.42 22.42 -7.11
CA ILE A 174 21.81 22.54 -6.68
C ILE A 174 22.00 21.78 -5.37
N GLY A 175 22.90 20.80 -5.37
CA GLY A 175 23.23 19.98 -4.20
C GLY A 175 22.38 18.72 -3.99
N HIS A 176 21.31 18.50 -4.77
CA HIS A 176 20.50 17.29 -4.68
C HIS A 176 20.62 16.43 -5.95
N ASP A 177 21.09 15.19 -5.77
CA ASP A 177 21.12 14.14 -6.78
C ASP A 177 19.67 13.77 -7.20
N PRO A 178 19.32 13.82 -8.51
CA PRO A 178 18.00 13.43 -9.00
C PRO A 178 17.57 12.02 -8.57
N ASN A 179 18.52 11.11 -8.30
CA ASN A 179 18.23 9.77 -7.78
C ASN A 179 17.78 9.79 -6.31
N GLN A 180 18.32 10.70 -5.50
CA GLN A 180 17.90 10.88 -4.10
C GLN A 180 16.56 11.61 -4.02
N GLN A 181 16.35 12.62 -4.87
CA GLN A 181 15.05 13.27 -5.05
C GLN A 181 13.99 12.23 -5.49
N ALA A 182 14.27 11.44 -6.52
CA ALA A 182 13.37 10.38 -6.97
C ALA A 182 13.08 9.36 -5.86
N GLU A 183 14.10 8.85 -5.18
CA GLU A 183 13.94 7.87 -4.10
C GLU A 183 13.10 8.45 -2.95
N TYR A 184 13.35 9.68 -2.49
CA TYR A 184 12.55 10.37 -1.48
C TYR A 184 11.06 10.37 -1.82
N TRP A 185 10.70 10.83 -3.02
CA TRP A 185 9.30 10.90 -3.46
C TRP A 185 8.67 9.52 -3.69
N LEU A 186 9.43 8.58 -4.24
CA LEU A 186 8.98 7.20 -4.46
C LEU A 186 8.72 6.45 -3.15
N GLU A 187 9.40 6.79 -2.05
CA GLU A 187 9.08 6.29 -0.72
C GLU A 187 7.71 6.77 -0.24
N PHE A 188 7.32 8.04 -0.45
CA PHE A 188 5.96 8.49 -0.15
C PHE A 188 4.91 7.79 -1.02
N VAL A 189 5.17 7.59 -2.32
CA VAL A 189 4.24 6.81 -3.18
C VAL A 189 4.15 5.36 -2.70
N ARG A 190 5.27 4.75 -2.31
CA ARG A 190 5.27 3.36 -1.82
C ARG A 190 4.57 3.23 -0.46
N ALA A 191 4.66 4.25 0.39
CA ALA A 191 4.01 4.32 1.68
C ALA A 191 2.48 4.52 1.59
N PHE A 192 2.00 5.42 0.73
CA PHE A 192 0.58 5.86 0.70
C PHE A 192 -0.19 5.53 -0.58
N GLY A 193 0.50 5.37 -1.72
CA GLY A 193 -0.08 5.03 -3.03
C GLY A 193 -0.15 3.52 -3.33
N ALA A 194 0.34 2.67 -2.41
CA ALA A 194 0.40 1.21 -2.54
C ALA A 194 1.16 0.72 -3.80
N ASP A 195 0.47 0.27 -4.85
CA ASP A 195 1.03 -0.22 -6.12
C ASP A 195 0.59 0.65 -7.32
N ALA A 196 0.11 1.87 -7.06
CA ALA A 196 -0.26 2.83 -8.08
C ALA A 196 0.91 3.09 -9.07
N PRO A 197 0.65 3.11 -10.39
CA PRO A 197 1.70 3.32 -11.39
C PRO A 197 2.32 4.70 -11.27
N VAL A 198 3.65 4.79 -11.47
CA VAL A 198 4.42 6.03 -11.46
C VAL A 198 5.02 6.29 -12.84
N LEU A 199 4.77 7.47 -13.38
CA LEU A 199 5.51 8.03 -14.52
C LEU A 199 6.55 9.01 -13.96
N LEU A 200 7.82 8.75 -14.23
CA LEU A 200 8.93 9.59 -13.77
C LEU A 200 9.25 10.63 -14.84
N VAL A 201 9.29 11.92 -14.49
CA VAL A 201 9.45 13.02 -15.44
C VAL A 201 10.66 13.87 -15.06
N GLY A 202 11.67 13.91 -15.92
CA GLY A 202 12.76 14.88 -15.83
C GLY A 202 12.40 16.14 -16.60
N ASN A 203 11.80 17.13 -15.95
CA ASN A 203 11.39 18.38 -16.59
C ASN A 203 12.58 19.34 -16.76
N LYS A 204 12.42 20.39 -17.57
CA LYS A 204 13.47 21.36 -17.95
C LYS A 204 14.62 20.71 -18.72
N TRP A 205 14.33 19.65 -19.48
CA TRP A 205 15.31 18.86 -20.23
C TRP A 205 16.08 19.66 -21.28
N ASP A 206 15.47 20.72 -21.83
CA ASP A 206 16.09 21.64 -22.78
C ASP A 206 17.19 22.52 -22.16
N LEU A 207 17.19 22.63 -20.82
CA LEU A 207 18.18 23.38 -20.05
C LEU A 207 19.27 22.44 -19.51
N THR A 208 18.85 21.32 -18.89
CA THR A 208 19.76 20.30 -18.36
C THR A 208 19.10 18.92 -18.41
N PRO A 209 19.68 17.92 -19.12
CA PRO A 209 19.21 16.54 -19.08
C PRO A 209 19.25 15.93 -17.67
N VAL A 210 18.16 15.27 -17.26
CA VAL A 210 18.05 14.61 -15.96
C VAL A 210 18.45 13.13 -16.11
N HIS A 211 19.52 12.72 -15.45
CA HIS A 211 19.98 11.33 -15.49
C HIS A 211 19.65 10.59 -14.19
N VAL A 212 18.81 9.56 -14.30
CA VAL A 212 18.41 8.67 -13.22
C VAL A 212 18.82 7.22 -13.51
N ASP A 213 19.27 6.50 -12.49
CA ASP A 213 19.53 5.06 -12.55
C ASP A 213 18.19 4.32 -12.50
N MET A 214 17.53 4.27 -13.66
CA MET A 214 16.21 3.68 -13.80
C MET A 214 16.21 2.19 -13.44
N HIS A 215 17.31 1.46 -13.65
CA HIS A 215 17.43 0.04 -13.31
C HIS A 215 17.53 -0.20 -11.79
N ARG A 216 18.22 0.67 -11.05
CA ARG A 216 18.21 0.65 -9.57
C ARG A 216 16.86 1.08 -9.01
N LEU A 217 16.24 2.12 -9.57
CA LEU A 217 14.93 2.63 -9.13
C LEU A 217 13.82 1.60 -9.36
N THR A 218 13.65 1.08 -10.57
CA THR A 218 12.63 0.07 -10.91
C THR A 218 12.76 -1.22 -10.10
N ARG A 219 13.99 -1.63 -9.74
CA ARG A 219 14.22 -2.80 -8.87
C ARG A 219 13.66 -2.60 -7.46
N LYS A 220 13.68 -1.37 -6.93
CA LYS A 220 13.12 -1.02 -5.62
C LYS A 220 11.64 -0.64 -5.67
N HIS A 221 11.22 -0.02 -6.76
CA HIS A 221 9.90 0.52 -7.01
C HIS A 221 9.38 -0.04 -8.36
N PRO A 222 8.85 -1.28 -8.39
CA PRO A 222 8.44 -1.94 -9.63
C PRO A 222 7.17 -1.35 -10.26
N ASN A 223 6.54 -0.39 -9.58
CA ASN A 223 5.41 0.39 -10.08
C ASN A 223 5.82 1.59 -10.95
N ILE A 224 7.12 1.92 -11.07
CA ILE A 224 7.58 2.90 -12.08
C ILE A 224 7.44 2.27 -13.47
N ARG A 225 6.72 2.96 -14.35
CA ARG A 225 6.40 2.51 -15.71
C ARG A 225 7.45 2.90 -16.72
N ASP A 226 7.82 4.18 -16.75
CA ASP A 226 8.79 4.74 -17.69
C ASP A 226 9.39 6.04 -17.15
N PHE A 227 10.44 6.53 -17.81
CA PHE A 227 11.08 7.82 -17.56
C PHE A 227 11.02 8.74 -18.78
N HIS A 228 10.49 9.95 -18.59
CA HIS A 228 10.32 10.94 -19.65
C HIS A 228 11.12 12.20 -19.35
N GLY A 229 12.19 12.43 -20.11
CA GLY A 229 12.85 13.74 -20.19
C GLY A 229 12.02 14.70 -21.02
N LEU A 230 11.51 15.78 -20.41
CA LEU A 230 10.55 16.72 -21.00
C LEU A 230 10.95 18.19 -20.82
N SER A 231 10.40 19.07 -21.66
CA SER A 231 10.42 20.52 -21.44
C SER A 231 9.00 21.05 -21.53
N ALA A 232 8.45 21.50 -20.40
CA ALA A 232 7.10 22.06 -20.34
C ALA A 232 6.96 23.40 -21.10
N THR A 233 8.06 24.13 -21.35
CA THR A 233 8.06 25.40 -22.11
C THR A 233 8.17 25.19 -23.62
N ARG A 234 8.65 24.02 -24.08
CA ARG A 234 8.91 23.68 -25.50
C ARG A 234 8.09 22.50 -26.00
N TYR A 235 6.98 22.19 -25.35
CA TYR A 235 6.18 21.00 -25.66
C TYR A 235 5.52 21.05 -27.05
N GLY A 236 5.33 22.26 -27.60
CA GLY A 236 4.75 22.53 -28.92
C GLY A 236 5.77 22.90 -30.01
N ASP A 237 7.07 22.84 -29.73
CA ASP A 237 8.13 23.04 -30.73
C ASP A 237 8.14 21.88 -31.75
N GLU A 238 8.83 22.02 -32.90
CA GLU A 238 9.07 20.88 -33.79
C GLU A 238 10.33 20.09 -33.35
N GLY A 239 10.27 18.75 -33.41
CA GLY A 239 11.41 17.85 -33.19
C GLY A 239 11.38 17.09 -31.86
N GLU A 240 12.57 16.71 -31.37
CA GLU A 240 12.73 15.67 -30.34
C GLU A 240 11.98 15.94 -29.02
N LEU A 241 11.86 17.21 -28.61
CA LEU A 241 11.18 17.59 -27.37
C LEU A 241 9.66 17.37 -27.45
N ALA A 242 9.03 17.71 -28.58
CA ALA A 242 7.61 17.43 -28.80
C ALA A 242 7.35 15.94 -29.00
N ASP A 243 8.25 15.19 -29.66
CA ASP A 243 8.17 13.73 -29.73
C ASP A 243 8.23 13.09 -28.34
N ARG A 244 9.10 13.59 -27.45
CA ARG A 244 9.18 13.16 -26.04
C ARG A 244 7.89 13.48 -25.29
N PHE A 245 7.34 14.68 -25.48
CA PHE A 245 6.07 15.08 -24.87
C PHE A 245 4.87 14.26 -25.36
N ALA A 246 4.80 13.99 -26.66
CA ALA A 246 3.78 13.12 -27.26
C ALA A 246 3.84 11.69 -26.70
N ARG A 247 5.04 11.13 -26.55
CA ARG A 247 5.25 9.82 -25.89
C ARG A 247 4.81 9.82 -24.42
N PHE A 248 5.16 10.85 -23.64
CA PHE A 248 4.68 10.98 -22.27
C PHE A 248 3.15 11.08 -22.20
N ARG A 249 2.52 11.91 -23.04
CA ARG A 249 1.06 12.05 -23.11
C ARG A 249 0.38 10.72 -23.43
N GLN A 250 0.95 9.92 -24.35
CA GLN A 250 0.46 8.57 -24.65
C GLN A 250 0.61 7.62 -23.45
N ALA A 251 1.75 7.62 -22.77
CA ALA A 251 1.96 6.80 -21.57
C ALA A 251 1.01 7.18 -20.41
N LEU A 252 0.78 8.47 -20.20
CA LEU A 252 -0.18 8.98 -19.21
C LEU A 252 -1.61 8.54 -19.54
N VAL A 253 -2.07 8.69 -20.79
CA VAL A 253 -3.39 8.19 -21.22
C VAL A 253 -3.49 6.67 -21.06
N HIS A 254 -2.44 5.92 -21.36
CA HIS A 254 -2.42 4.47 -21.18
C HIS A 254 -2.62 4.06 -19.72
N GLU A 255 -1.80 4.56 -18.79
CA GLU A 255 -1.92 4.21 -17.36
C GLU A 255 -3.25 4.69 -16.76
N LEU A 256 -3.73 5.88 -17.14
CA LEU A 256 -5.07 6.35 -16.73
C LEU A 256 -6.17 5.43 -17.27
N THR A 257 -6.00 4.87 -18.47
CA THR A 257 -6.94 3.91 -19.06
C THR A 257 -6.91 2.57 -18.32
N GLU A 258 -5.72 2.04 -18.00
CA GLU A 258 -5.59 0.79 -17.23
C GLU A 258 -6.17 0.93 -15.81
N VAL A 259 -5.84 2.01 -15.09
CA VAL A 259 -6.47 2.31 -13.79
C VAL A 259 -7.98 2.55 -13.94
N GLY A 260 -8.43 3.14 -15.05
CA GLY A 260 -9.84 3.31 -15.36
C GLY A 260 -10.58 1.99 -15.67
N LYS A 261 -9.91 0.93 -16.15
CA LYS A 261 -10.55 -0.37 -16.41
C LYS A 261 -11.07 -1.02 -15.14
N VAL A 262 -10.31 -0.92 -14.04
CA VAL A 262 -10.69 -1.51 -12.74
C VAL A 262 -11.68 -0.66 -11.94
N GLN A 263 -12.03 0.56 -12.37
CA GLN A 263 -13.05 1.34 -11.68
C GLN A 263 -14.48 0.96 -12.12
N PRO A 264 -15.40 0.65 -11.18
CA PRO A 264 -16.80 0.40 -11.50
C PRO A 264 -17.52 1.69 -11.92
N TYR A 265 -18.36 1.59 -12.95
CA TYR A 265 -19.21 2.71 -13.41
C TYR A 265 -20.18 3.17 -12.32
N PHE A 266 -20.52 4.45 -12.30
CA PHE A 266 -21.58 4.98 -11.43
C PHE A 266 -22.97 4.59 -11.92
N LEU A 267 -23.88 4.32 -10.97
CA LEU A 267 -25.32 4.27 -11.24
C LEU A 267 -25.83 5.65 -11.67
N LYS A 268 -26.91 5.72 -12.47
CA LYS A 268 -27.58 6.98 -12.83
C LYS A 268 -27.94 7.83 -11.61
N SER A 269 -28.40 7.17 -10.53
CA SER A 269 -28.68 7.79 -9.23
C SER A 269 -27.44 8.39 -8.58
N GLU A 270 -26.31 7.69 -8.63
CA GLU A 270 -25.02 8.12 -8.10
C GLU A 270 -24.44 9.29 -8.91
N SER A 271 -24.46 9.21 -10.25
CA SER A 271 -24.04 10.29 -11.15
C SER A 271 -24.84 11.57 -10.91
N ALA A 272 -26.17 11.47 -10.75
CA ALA A 272 -27.02 12.62 -10.46
C ALA A 272 -26.72 13.26 -9.08
N ILE A 273 -26.25 12.48 -8.09
CA ILE A 273 -25.75 13.06 -6.84
C ILE A 273 -24.39 13.72 -7.08
N LEU A 274 -23.45 13.04 -7.73
CA LEU A 274 -22.10 13.55 -8.03
C LEU A 274 -22.12 14.90 -8.76
N ASP A 275 -22.91 15.02 -9.83
CA ASP A 275 -23.03 16.27 -10.57
C ASP A 275 -23.66 17.38 -9.71
N GLY A 276 -24.60 17.03 -8.82
CA GLY A 276 -25.16 17.95 -7.82
C GLY A 276 -24.15 18.37 -6.74
N LEU A 277 -23.27 17.47 -6.29
CA LEU A 277 -22.20 17.79 -5.33
C LEU A 277 -21.19 18.78 -5.92
N ARG A 278 -20.84 18.62 -7.20
CA ARG A 278 -19.98 19.56 -7.94
C ARG A 278 -20.62 20.94 -8.13
N MET A 279 -21.94 21.01 -8.25
CA MET A 279 -22.65 22.30 -8.27
C MET A 279 -22.70 22.96 -6.88
N ASP A 280 -22.78 22.16 -5.81
CA ASP A 280 -22.75 22.66 -4.43
C ASP A 280 -21.34 23.12 -4.01
N SER A 281 -20.29 22.37 -4.38
CA SER A 281 -18.88 22.64 -4.00
C SER A 281 -18.36 23.99 -4.49
N ARG A 282 -18.88 24.47 -5.64
CA ARG A 282 -18.64 25.81 -6.21
C ARG A 282 -19.24 26.95 -5.38
N ARG A 283 -20.19 26.65 -4.47
CA ARG A 283 -20.93 27.63 -3.67
C ARG A 283 -20.52 27.62 -2.20
N ASP A 284 -20.40 26.44 -1.62
CA ASP A 284 -19.93 26.21 -0.26
C ASP A 284 -18.95 25.03 -0.29
N PRO A 285 -17.73 25.17 0.25
CA PRO A 285 -16.78 24.05 0.32
C PRO A 285 -17.26 22.94 1.26
N PHE A 286 -18.38 23.11 1.98
CA PHE A 286 -18.96 22.15 2.92
C PHE A 286 -20.37 21.68 2.55
N LEU A 287 -20.71 20.45 2.96
CA LEU A 287 -22.04 19.87 2.84
C LEU A 287 -22.49 19.17 4.13
N LYS A 288 -23.60 19.63 4.71
CA LYS A 288 -24.19 18.99 5.91
C LYS A 288 -24.49 17.52 5.67
N LYS A 289 -24.03 16.66 6.59
CA LYS A 289 -24.16 15.20 6.47
C LYS A 289 -25.60 14.76 6.24
N GLY A 290 -26.56 15.33 6.96
CA GLY A 290 -27.98 15.03 6.79
C GLY A 290 -28.54 15.39 5.40
N VAL A 291 -27.97 16.40 4.72
CA VAL A 291 -28.36 16.76 3.35
C VAL A 291 -27.84 15.73 2.35
N PHE A 292 -26.58 15.29 2.50
CA PHE A 292 -26.04 14.18 1.70
C PHE A 292 -26.83 12.88 1.91
N GLU A 293 -27.12 12.54 3.17
CA GLU A 293 -27.87 11.33 3.53
C GLU A 293 -29.31 11.35 2.97
N ALA A 294 -29.99 12.51 2.99
CA ALA A 294 -31.29 12.70 2.35
C ALA A 294 -31.19 12.56 0.81
N LYS A 295 -30.24 13.22 0.14
CA LYS A 295 -30.00 13.08 -1.31
C LYS A 295 -29.77 11.63 -1.75
N CYS A 296 -29.11 10.83 -0.90
CA CYS A 296 -28.93 9.39 -1.12
C CYS A 296 -30.22 8.59 -0.92
N GLN A 297 -30.94 8.84 0.18
CA GLN A 297 -32.20 8.16 0.51
C GLN A 297 -33.30 8.41 -0.53
N GLU A 298 -33.46 9.64 -1.03
CA GLU A 298 -34.34 10.00 -2.15
C GLU A 298 -34.15 9.13 -3.41
N ARG A 299 -32.96 8.53 -3.56
CA ARG A 299 -32.54 7.74 -4.72
C ARG A 299 -32.28 6.26 -4.37
N GLY A 300 -32.72 5.81 -3.19
CA GLY A 300 -32.58 4.42 -2.73
C GLY A 300 -31.16 3.99 -2.35
N ILE A 301 -30.22 4.93 -2.19
CA ILE A 301 -28.82 4.64 -1.82
C ILE A 301 -28.71 4.63 -0.28
N GLU A 302 -28.93 3.46 0.31
CA GLU A 302 -28.95 3.28 1.76
C GLU A 302 -27.92 2.24 2.26
N GLY A 303 -27.78 2.13 3.59
CA GLY A 303 -26.96 1.10 4.24
C GLY A 303 -25.52 1.02 3.72
N GLU A 304 -25.14 -0.19 3.29
CA GLU A 304 -23.81 -0.46 2.73
C GLU A 304 -23.56 0.23 1.39
N ALA A 305 -24.57 0.32 0.50
CA ALA A 305 -24.42 0.98 -0.79
C ALA A 305 -24.00 2.45 -0.63
N ARG A 306 -24.56 3.14 0.38
CA ARG A 306 -24.17 4.51 0.74
C ARG A 306 -22.73 4.60 1.24
N ARG A 307 -22.24 3.61 2.00
CA ARG A 307 -20.84 3.54 2.44
C ARG A 307 -19.90 3.35 1.26
N THR A 308 -20.17 2.38 0.38
CA THR A 308 -19.37 2.13 -0.83
C THR A 308 -19.44 3.27 -1.86
N PHE A 309 -20.51 4.07 -1.85
CA PHE A 309 -20.58 5.30 -2.63
C PHE A 309 -19.71 6.41 -2.02
N LEU A 310 -19.79 6.66 -0.71
CA LEU A 310 -18.90 7.60 0.00
C LEU A 310 -17.41 7.26 -0.20
N GLU A 311 -17.04 5.99 -0.08
CA GLU A 311 -15.67 5.51 -0.31
C GLU A 311 -15.17 5.79 -1.73
N ARG A 312 -16.04 5.74 -2.74
CA ARG A 312 -15.71 6.12 -4.13
C ARG A 312 -15.60 7.64 -4.30
N LEU A 313 -16.45 8.42 -3.64
CA LEU A 313 -16.36 9.89 -3.65
C LEU A 313 -15.05 10.40 -3.02
N ASP A 314 -14.56 9.77 -1.94
CA ASP A 314 -13.26 10.08 -1.35
C ASP A 314 -12.06 9.62 -2.19
N GLN A 315 -12.16 8.46 -2.86
CA GLN A 315 -11.13 8.03 -3.82
C GLN A 315 -10.97 9.02 -4.98
N LEU A 316 -12.08 9.54 -5.52
CA LEU A 316 -12.07 10.61 -6.52
C LEU A 316 -11.65 11.99 -5.95
N GLY A 317 -11.86 12.21 -4.65
CA GLY A 317 -11.61 13.49 -3.98
C GLY A 317 -12.75 14.51 -4.12
N GLU A 318 -13.95 14.05 -4.44
CA GLU A 318 -15.20 14.85 -4.57
C GLU A 318 -15.84 15.13 -3.19
N ILE A 319 -15.57 14.25 -2.22
CA ILE A 319 -15.84 14.45 -0.80
C ILE A 319 -14.61 13.96 -0.04
N ILE A 320 -14.02 14.78 0.82
CA ILE A 320 -13.01 14.29 1.76
C ILE A 320 -13.70 13.72 2.99
N TRP A 321 -13.50 12.42 3.22
CA TRP A 321 -14.17 11.66 4.28
C TRP A 321 -13.20 11.20 5.37
N PHE A 322 -13.63 11.33 6.63
CA PHE A 322 -12.84 11.11 7.85
C PHE A 322 -13.60 10.11 8.74
N PRO A 323 -13.52 8.79 8.46
CA PRO A 323 -14.41 7.78 9.04
C PRO A 323 -14.59 7.88 10.56
N ASP A 324 -13.50 8.12 11.29
CA ASP A 324 -13.49 8.13 12.75
C ASP A 324 -14.02 9.44 13.35
N SER A 325 -13.72 10.60 12.76
CA SER A 325 -14.24 11.89 13.23
C SER A 325 -15.76 12.01 13.03
N TYR A 326 -16.31 11.45 11.95
CA TYR A 326 -17.76 11.38 11.74
C TYR A 326 -18.46 10.35 12.63
N ARG A 327 -17.73 9.39 13.23
CA ARG A 327 -18.23 8.49 14.28
C ARG A 327 -18.28 9.19 15.64
N LEU A 328 -17.24 9.98 15.97
CA LEU A 328 -17.14 10.76 17.21
C LEU A 328 -18.03 12.02 17.22
N ARG A 329 -18.73 12.31 16.11
CA ARG A 329 -19.57 13.52 15.88
C ARG A 329 -18.79 14.85 15.91
N THR A 330 -17.46 14.82 15.87
CA THR A 330 -16.60 16.02 15.81
C THR A 330 -16.90 16.87 14.58
N PHE A 331 -17.26 16.23 13.46
CA PHE A 331 -17.72 16.92 12.25
C PHE A 331 -19.18 16.59 11.94
N THR A 332 -19.96 17.62 11.58
CA THR A 332 -21.37 17.54 11.15
C THR A 332 -21.54 17.72 9.63
N GLU A 333 -20.46 18.07 8.94
CA GLU A 333 -20.40 18.47 7.53
C GLU A 333 -19.23 17.78 6.83
N TYR A 334 -19.48 17.32 5.60
CA TYR A 334 -18.48 16.83 4.67
C TYR A 334 -17.75 18.00 3.99
N LEU A 335 -16.46 17.85 3.72
CA LEU A 335 -15.69 18.80 2.91
C LEU A 335 -15.80 18.40 1.43
N LEU A 336 -16.42 19.24 0.62
CA LEU A 336 -16.52 19.08 -0.83
C LEU A 336 -15.31 19.68 -1.57
N ASN A 337 -14.74 20.77 -1.07
CA ASN A 337 -13.57 21.41 -1.70
C ASN A 337 -12.28 21.17 -0.89
N PRO A 338 -11.43 20.21 -1.28
CA PRO A 338 -10.16 19.92 -0.60
C PRO A 338 -9.17 21.10 -0.61
N ARG A 339 -9.24 22.00 -1.59
CA ARG A 339 -8.35 23.17 -1.70
C ARG A 339 -8.45 24.05 -0.45
N TRP A 340 -9.66 24.24 0.09
CA TRP A 340 -9.92 25.02 1.30
C TRP A 340 -9.15 24.48 2.51
N LEU A 341 -9.15 23.15 2.70
CA LEU A 341 -8.41 22.54 3.80
C LEU A 341 -6.89 22.64 3.56
N THR A 342 -6.40 22.35 2.35
CA THR A 342 -4.96 22.46 2.07
C THR A 342 -4.42 23.86 2.25
N HIS A 343 -5.15 24.85 1.73
CA HIS A 343 -4.71 26.23 1.73
C HIS A 343 -4.80 26.80 3.15
N GLY A 344 -5.85 26.47 3.90
CA GLY A 344 -5.96 26.81 5.32
C GLY A 344 -4.79 26.26 6.14
N VAL A 345 -4.50 24.97 6.05
CA VAL A 345 -3.36 24.36 6.76
C VAL A 345 -2.03 24.94 6.29
N TYR A 346 -1.84 25.12 4.98
CA TYR A 346 -0.61 25.70 4.41
C TYR A 346 -0.37 27.13 4.92
N GLN A 347 -1.37 28.00 4.87
CA GLN A 347 -1.25 29.39 5.34
C GLN A 347 -0.90 29.44 6.84
N LEU A 348 -1.45 28.54 7.66
CA LEU A 348 -1.06 28.41 9.06
C LEU A 348 0.39 27.96 9.20
N LEU A 349 0.76 26.83 8.60
CA LEU A 349 2.08 26.21 8.76
C LEU A 349 3.23 27.09 8.30
N TYR A 350 3.04 27.86 7.23
CA TYR A 350 4.05 28.76 6.67
C TYR A 350 3.90 30.22 7.12
N SER A 351 3.08 30.48 8.15
CA SER A 351 2.94 31.85 8.68
C SER A 351 4.12 32.27 9.56
N ASP A 352 4.63 33.46 9.28
CA ASP A 352 5.56 34.20 10.17
C ASP A 352 5.06 34.26 11.61
N LEU A 353 3.74 34.31 11.83
CA LEU A 353 3.14 34.38 13.16
C LEU A 353 3.40 33.08 13.95
N LEU A 354 3.10 31.91 13.39
CA LEU A 354 3.31 30.64 14.08
C LEU A 354 4.80 30.29 14.20
N HIS A 355 5.63 30.64 13.21
CA HIS A 355 7.08 30.50 13.33
C HIS A 355 7.65 31.33 14.49
N ARG A 356 7.25 32.60 14.64
CA ARG A 356 7.69 33.45 15.77
C ARG A 356 7.12 33.01 17.12
N GLN A 357 6.01 32.27 17.13
CA GLN A 357 5.41 31.69 18.32
C GLN A 357 5.82 30.22 18.56
N ASN A 358 6.85 29.71 17.86
CA ASN A 358 7.37 28.34 18.01
C ASN A 358 6.27 27.26 17.90
N GLY A 359 5.33 27.43 16.97
CA GLY A 359 4.23 26.49 16.73
C GLY A 359 3.05 26.60 17.69
N ALA A 360 3.03 27.57 18.61
CA ALA A 360 1.86 27.82 19.45
C ALA A 360 0.71 28.43 18.63
N LEU A 361 -0.36 27.67 18.48
CA LEU A 361 -1.55 27.98 17.68
C LEU A 361 -2.73 28.25 18.60
N SER A 362 -3.42 29.36 18.40
CA SER A 362 -4.70 29.69 19.03
C SER A 362 -5.76 29.95 17.96
N PHE A 363 -7.03 29.93 18.35
CA PHE A 363 -8.11 30.31 17.44
C PHE A 363 -7.92 31.74 16.87
N GLN A 364 -7.45 32.67 17.71
CA GLN A 364 -7.16 34.05 17.30
C GLN A 364 -5.96 34.14 16.33
N ASN A 365 -4.92 33.31 16.51
CA ASN A 365 -3.82 33.20 15.55
C ASN A 365 -4.35 32.71 14.20
N ALA A 366 -5.21 31.69 14.21
CA ALA A 366 -5.79 31.14 12.98
C ALA A 366 -6.66 32.17 12.25
N GLU A 367 -7.52 32.90 12.97
CA GLU A 367 -8.33 33.99 12.43
C GLU A 367 -7.43 35.10 11.83
N THR A 368 -6.38 35.51 12.54
CA THR A 368 -5.45 36.56 12.08
C THR A 368 -4.68 36.16 10.82
N VAL A 369 -4.20 34.92 10.73
CA VAL A 369 -3.43 34.42 9.58
C VAL A 369 -4.31 34.17 8.35
N LEU A 370 -5.56 33.76 8.56
CA LEU A 370 -6.48 33.42 7.47
C LEU A 370 -7.37 34.60 7.03
N GLN A 371 -7.32 35.74 7.73
CA GLN A 371 -8.06 36.94 7.38
C GLN A 371 -7.65 37.50 6.01
N GLY A 372 -8.53 37.33 5.02
CA GLY A 372 -8.30 37.76 3.63
C GLY A 372 -7.46 36.79 2.79
N SER A 373 -6.98 35.69 3.38
CA SER A 373 -6.22 34.62 2.73
C SER A 373 -7.12 33.66 1.96
N ASP A 374 -8.07 34.19 1.19
CA ASP A 374 -9.14 33.43 0.54
C ASP A 374 -8.62 32.56 -0.60
N VAL A 375 -9.04 31.31 -0.65
CA VAL A 375 -8.66 30.36 -1.70
C VAL A 375 -9.58 30.48 -2.92
N ARG A 376 -9.08 30.10 -4.10
CA ARG A 376 -9.90 29.94 -5.32
C ARG A 376 -9.87 28.50 -5.84
N ASP A 377 -10.98 28.08 -6.44
CA ASP A 377 -11.04 26.83 -7.23
C ASP A 377 -10.73 27.04 -8.71
N GLU A 378 -10.73 25.95 -9.47
CA GLU A 378 -10.51 25.90 -10.92
C GLU A 378 -11.52 26.73 -11.74
N ASP A 379 -12.73 26.96 -11.22
CA ASP A 379 -13.75 27.80 -11.85
C ASP A 379 -13.64 29.28 -11.40
N GLY A 380 -12.68 29.60 -10.51
CA GLY A 380 -12.45 30.93 -9.98
C GLY A 380 -13.37 31.34 -8.82
N ASN A 381 -14.17 30.42 -8.27
CA ASN A 381 -15.01 30.68 -7.10
C ASN A 381 -14.11 30.95 -5.88
N ARG A 382 -14.47 31.93 -5.07
CA ARG A 382 -13.67 32.42 -3.94
C ARG A 382 -14.25 31.92 -2.63
N PHE A 383 -13.42 31.25 -1.82
CA PHE A 383 -13.82 30.72 -0.52
C PHE A 383 -12.97 31.36 0.60
N ALA A 384 -13.66 32.00 1.54
CA ALA A 384 -13.07 32.63 2.71
C ALA A 384 -12.93 31.66 3.89
N TYR A 385 -12.27 32.12 4.96
CA TYR A 385 -12.10 31.39 6.22
C TYR A 385 -12.87 32.10 7.35
N PRO A 386 -14.21 32.01 7.38
CA PRO A 386 -15.00 32.67 8.42
C PRO A 386 -14.84 31.93 9.76
N PRO A 387 -14.95 32.62 10.91
CA PRO A 387 -14.66 32.06 12.23
C PRO A 387 -15.37 30.74 12.52
N GLU A 388 -16.64 30.60 12.16
CA GLU A 388 -17.43 29.38 12.38
C GLU A 388 -16.89 28.14 11.64
N ARG A 389 -16.05 28.32 10.60
CA ARG A 389 -15.36 27.22 9.89
C ARG A 389 -13.95 26.95 10.44
N LEU A 390 -13.34 27.85 11.22
CA LEU A 390 -12.00 27.66 11.77
C LEU A 390 -11.93 26.47 12.74
N ALA A 391 -13.00 26.20 13.49
CA ALA A 391 -13.11 25.02 14.34
C ALA A 391 -13.01 23.71 13.54
N PHE A 392 -13.53 23.65 12.30
CA PHE A 392 -13.34 22.50 11.42
C PHE A 392 -11.87 22.35 11.01
N LEU A 393 -11.21 23.45 10.64
CA LEU A 393 -9.81 23.45 10.22
C LEU A 393 -8.87 22.95 11.34
N LEU A 394 -9.05 23.49 12.56
CA LEU A 394 -8.26 23.10 13.73
C LEU A 394 -8.53 21.64 14.14
N GLY A 395 -9.81 21.23 14.16
CA GLY A 395 -10.17 19.82 14.41
C GLY A 395 -9.63 18.85 13.34
N ALA A 396 -9.50 19.30 12.09
CA ALA A 396 -8.86 18.52 11.04
C ALA A 396 -7.34 18.42 11.25
N MET A 397 -6.66 19.49 11.68
CA MET A 397 -5.24 19.44 12.04
C MET A 397 -4.97 18.47 13.20
N GLU A 398 -5.81 18.48 14.23
CA GLU A 398 -5.69 17.56 15.38
C GLU A 398 -5.94 16.10 14.96
N GLN A 399 -7.02 15.83 14.22
CA GLN A 399 -7.35 14.49 13.72
C GLN A 399 -6.24 13.88 12.86
N PHE A 400 -5.58 14.69 12.03
CA PHE A 400 -4.49 14.25 11.16
C PHE A 400 -3.12 14.26 11.85
N GLN A 401 -3.10 14.50 13.16
CA GLN A 401 -1.92 14.48 14.00
C GLN A 401 -0.87 15.49 13.55
N LEU A 402 -1.34 16.67 13.11
CA LEU A 402 -0.52 17.84 12.74
C LEU A 402 -0.31 18.78 13.95
N CYS A 403 -1.22 18.75 14.91
CA CYS A 403 -1.12 19.48 16.17
C CYS A 403 -1.71 18.68 17.33
N TYR A 404 -1.39 19.09 18.56
CA TYR A 404 -1.96 18.56 19.79
C TYR A 404 -2.40 19.70 20.73
N PRO A 405 -3.40 19.51 21.60
CA PRO A 405 -3.82 20.55 22.54
C PRO A 405 -2.67 20.86 23.53
N ALA A 406 -2.36 22.15 23.69
CA ALA A 406 -1.32 22.60 24.59
C ALA A 406 -1.70 22.27 26.05
N PRO A 407 -0.72 21.99 26.94
CA PRO A 407 -1.01 21.78 28.36
C PRO A 407 -1.72 23.01 28.94
N GLY A 408 -2.92 22.80 29.49
CA GLY A 408 -3.75 23.89 29.99
C GLY A 408 -3.17 24.54 31.25
N GLU A 409 -2.74 25.80 31.13
CA GLU A 409 -2.43 26.64 32.28
C GLU A 409 -3.74 26.95 33.05
N PRO A 410 -3.80 26.71 34.38
CA PRO A 410 -4.98 27.04 35.17
C PRO A 410 -5.31 28.54 35.11
N GLY A 411 -6.40 28.89 34.43
CA GLY A 411 -6.86 30.27 34.26
C GLY A 411 -6.51 30.93 32.92
N ALA A 412 -5.85 30.24 32.00
CA ALA A 412 -5.67 30.75 30.63
C ALA A 412 -7.00 30.72 29.84
N PRO A 413 -7.43 31.84 29.22
CA PRO A 413 -8.58 31.83 28.33
C PRO A 413 -8.22 31.29 26.94
N GLY A 414 -9.03 30.34 26.45
CA GLY A 414 -8.99 29.83 25.08
C GLY A 414 -8.27 28.49 24.90
N GLU A 415 -8.80 27.70 23.97
CA GLU A 415 -8.13 26.50 23.46
C GLU A 415 -6.86 26.90 22.69
N ARG A 416 -5.75 26.22 22.99
CA ARG A 416 -4.45 26.39 22.33
C ARG A 416 -3.95 25.02 21.87
N TRP A 417 -3.23 24.99 20.76
CA TRP A 417 -2.58 23.81 20.19
C TRP A 417 -1.09 24.09 19.99
N ILE A 418 -0.29 23.03 19.92
CA ILE A 418 1.11 23.05 19.51
C ILE A 418 1.23 22.29 18.19
N VAL A 419 1.89 22.90 17.21
CA VAL A 419 2.26 22.28 15.93
C VAL A 419 3.72 21.79 16.05
N PRO A 420 3.99 20.47 16.12
CA PRO A 420 5.33 19.96 16.41
C PRO A 420 6.36 20.34 15.34
N ASP A 421 5.96 20.34 14.07
CA ASP A 421 6.79 20.71 12.92
C ASP A 421 7.29 22.17 12.97
N LEU A 422 6.69 23.02 13.82
CA LEU A 422 7.03 24.44 13.97
C LEU A 422 7.69 24.78 15.33
N LEU A 423 7.99 23.78 16.14
CA LEU A 423 8.78 23.92 17.36
C LEU A 423 10.21 24.40 17.04
N PRO A 424 11.03 24.80 18.03
CA PRO A 424 12.45 25.08 17.82
C PRO A 424 13.15 23.86 17.21
N SER A 425 14.14 24.08 16.34
CA SER A 425 14.96 22.99 15.78
C SER A 425 15.99 22.49 16.79
N ASP A 426 16.58 23.37 17.59
CA ASP A 426 17.70 23.03 18.46
C ASP A 426 17.24 22.17 19.65
N ARG A 427 18.05 21.16 20.01
CA ARG A 427 17.86 20.37 21.23
C ARG A 427 18.03 21.29 22.45
N PRO A 428 17.12 21.28 23.43
CA PRO A 428 17.26 22.08 24.66
C PRO A 428 18.59 21.84 25.38
N GLU A 429 19.19 22.90 25.93
CA GLU A 429 20.49 22.83 26.64
C GLU A 429 20.47 21.86 27.83
N HIS A 430 19.31 21.72 28.48
CA HIS A 430 19.07 20.74 29.53
C HIS A 430 17.93 19.81 29.11
N ILE A 431 18.19 18.50 29.22
CA ILE A 431 17.19 17.46 29.03
C ILE A 431 16.94 16.79 30.37
N ASP A 432 15.68 16.75 30.79
CA ASP A 432 15.23 16.15 32.04
C ASP A 432 15.08 14.63 31.87
N PHE A 433 16.16 13.93 31.52
CA PHE A 433 16.19 12.48 31.32
C PHE A 433 17.49 11.88 31.85
N ASP A 434 17.40 10.88 32.75
CA ASP A 434 18.58 10.11 33.13
C ASP A 434 18.89 9.05 32.08
N GLU A 435 20.00 9.25 31.37
CA GLU A 435 20.54 8.32 30.37
C GLU A 435 21.24 7.09 30.96
N ARG A 436 21.52 7.09 32.28
CA ARG A 436 22.20 5.99 32.99
C ARG A 436 21.29 4.78 33.09
N ASP A 437 21.80 3.62 32.71
CA ASP A 437 21.08 2.34 32.66
C ASP A 437 19.75 2.40 31.88
N ALA A 438 19.57 3.42 31.02
CA ALA A 438 18.40 3.56 30.16
C ALA A 438 18.40 2.49 29.08
N LEU A 439 17.27 1.81 28.91
CA LEU A 439 17.00 0.95 27.77
C LEU A 439 17.01 1.81 26.50
N ARG A 440 17.84 1.50 25.51
CA ARG A 440 17.89 2.21 24.22
C ARG A 440 17.56 1.28 23.06
N PHE A 441 16.68 1.74 22.18
CA PHE A 441 16.19 0.99 21.03
C PHE A 441 16.09 1.90 19.81
N ASP A 442 16.69 1.49 18.70
CA ASP A 442 16.71 2.24 17.44
C ASP A 442 15.80 1.60 16.40
N PHE A 443 14.96 2.41 15.76
CA PHE A 443 14.38 2.09 14.46
C PHE A 443 15.24 2.74 13.37
N ARG A 444 15.95 1.93 12.59
CA ARG A 444 16.88 2.40 11.53
C ARG A 444 16.27 2.18 10.16
N PHE A 445 16.11 3.24 9.37
CA PHE A 445 15.38 3.21 8.10
C PHE A 445 16.33 3.10 6.90
N ASP A 446 16.07 2.14 6.01
CA ASP A 446 16.94 1.85 4.85
C ASP A 446 17.10 3.07 3.92
N THR A 447 16.00 3.78 3.68
CA THR A 447 15.87 4.79 2.61
C THR A 447 15.49 6.17 3.13
N LEU A 448 14.48 6.26 4.00
CA LEU A 448 13.94 7.51 4.52
C LEU A 448 13.33 7.30 5.91
N LEU A 449 13.63 8.21 6.85
CA LEU A 449 12.83 8.44 8.05
C LEU A 449 11.86 9.60 7.75
N PRO A 450 10.54 9.37 7.59
CA PRO A 450 9.59 10.44 7.29
C PRO A 450 9.43 11.38 8.49
N ARG A 451 9.51 12.70 8.26
CA ARG A 451 9.40 13.75 9.31
C ARG A 451 8.16 13.60 10.20
N HIS A 452 7.05 13.16 9.62
CA HIS A 452 5.80 12.97 10.34
C HIS A 452 5.81 11.82 11.35
N VAL A 453 6.80 10.91 11.34
CA VAL A 453 6.84 9.80 12.31
C VAL A 453 7.02 10.35 13.72
N LEU A 454 7.96 11.27 13.93
CA LEU A 454 8.18 11.87 15.23
C LEU A 454 7.03 12.83 15.61
N SER A 455 6.56 13.69 14.71
CA SER A 455 5.50 14.64 15.06
C SER A 455 4.16 13.94 15.36
N GLN A 456 3.80 12.85 14.65
CA GLN A 456 2.64 12.03 15.03
C GLN A 456 2.85 11.29 16.36
N PHE A 457 4.07 10.85 16.67
CA PHE A 457 4.39 10.26 17.97
C PHE A 457 4.22 11.29 19.10
N MET A 458 4.73 12.52 18.93
CA MET A 458 4.55 13.63 19.87
C MET A 458 3.06 13.96 20.07
N VAL A 459 2.25 13.98 19.01
CA VAL A 459 0.79 14.20 19.13
C VAL A 459 0.11 13.05 19.89
N ARG A 460 0.48 11.80 19.67
CA ARG A 460 -0.09 10.65 20.39
C ARG A 460 0.26 10.64 21.87
N HIS A 461 1.48 11.05 22.22
CA HIS A 461 2.00 11.06 23.60
C HIS A 461 2.02 12.46 24.25
N HIS A 462 1.31 13.44 23.69
CA HIS A 462 1.36 14.84 24.14
C HIS A 462 1.05 15.01 25.64
N GLN A 463 0.26 14.11 26.21
CA GLN A 463 -0.09 14.11 27.63
C GLN A 463 1.12 13.77 28.51
N ASP A 464 2.00 12.87 28.06
CA ASP A 464 3.18 12.48 28.82
C ASP A 464 4.36 13.47 28.59
N ILE A 465 4.24 14.52 27.76
CA ILE A 465 5.34 15.49 27.54
C ILE A 465 5.74 16.18 28.84
N ARG A 466 7.02 16.04 29.20
CA ARG A 466 7.59 16.53 30.44
C ARG A 466 8.09 17.97 30.27
N GLY A 467 7.66 18.88 31.14
CA GLY A 467 8.25 20.23 31.25
C GLY A 467 8.29 21.07 29.96
N HIS A 468 7.39 20.82 29.01
CA HIS A 468 7.41 21.40 27.65
C HIS A 468 8.69 21.10 26.83
N GLN A 469 9.44 20.05 27.17
CA GLN A 469 10.66 19.64 26.46
C GLN A 469 10.34 18.87 25.17
N SER A 470 10.02 19.64 24.12
CA SER A 470 9.71 19.17 22.78
C SER A 470 10.32 20.09 21.72
N TRP A 471 11.01 19.52 20.74
CA TRP A 471 11.65 20.23 19.61
C TRP A 471 11.47 19.42 18.31
N GLN A 472 11.84 19.96 17.15
CA GLN A 472 11.57 19.30 15.84
C GLN A 472 12.20 17.91 15.68
N HIS A 473 13.24 17.61 16.45
CA HIS A 473 14.02 16.36 16.37
C HIS A 473 13.94 15.52 17.65
N GLY A 474 13.12 15.89 18.64
CA GLY A 474 12.91 15.03 19.80
C GLY A 474 11.91 15.52 20.86
N VAL A 475 11.64 14.65 21.83
CA VAL A 475 10.70 14.89 22.93
C VAL A 475 11.12 14.13 24.19
N CYS A 476 10.97 14.77 25.35
CA CYS A 476 11.08 14.14 26.67
C CYS A 476 9.68 13.86 27.23
N LEU A 477 9.46 12.64 27.70
CA LEU A 477 8.20 12.15 28.24
C LEU A 477 8.37 11.62 29.68
N GLU A 478 7.32 11.74 30.50
CA GLU A 478 7.18 11.12 31.81
C GLU A 478 5.79 10.49 31.92
N SER A 479 5.73 9.18 32.21
CA SER A 479 4.48 8.44 32.15
C SER A 479 3.51 8.81 33.27
N ARG A 480 2.31 9.28 32.90
CA ARG A 480 1.23 9.50 33.87
C ARG A 480 0.72 8.23 34.54
N LYS A 481 0.92 7.06 33.92
CA LYS A 481 0.48 5.74 34.43
C LYS A 481 1.52 5.05 35.29
N TRP A 482 2.80 5.27 34.99
CA TRP A 482 3.93 4.62 35.63
C TRP A 482 4.88 5.70 36.17
N GLY A 483 4.61 6.14 37.41
CA GLY A 483 5.38 7.22 38.03
C GLY A 483 6.87 6.94 38.05
N MET A 484 7.66 8.01 37.83
CA MET A 484 9.13 7.97 37.69
C MET A 484 9.66 7.20 36.46
N SER A 485 8.81 6.69 35.56
CA SER A 485 9.27 6.20 34.25
C SER A 485 9.28 7.32 33.22
N GLN A 486 10.46 7.56 32.66
CA GLN A 486 10.75 8.64 31.72
C GLN A 486 11.18 8.04 30.38
N ALA A 487 11.02 8.81 29.31
CA ALA A 487 11.50 8.45 27.99
C ALA A 487 12.04 9.66 27.23
N LEU A 488 13.09 9.44 26.45
CA LEU A 488 13.64 10.40 25.49
C LEU A 488 13.51 9.77 24.11
N VAL A 489 12.86 10.47 23.18
CA VAL A 489 12.67 10.02 21.81
C VAL A 489 13.25 11.06 20.87
N GLU A 490 14.20 10.65 20.03
CA GLU A 490 14.94 11.53 19.13
C GLU A 490 14.95 10.98 17.70
N ALA A 491 14.90 11.88 16.71
CA ALA A 491 14.92 11.55 15.29
C ALA A 491 16.11 12.21 14.60
N ASP A 492 17.10 11.41 14.20
CA ASP A 492 18.17 11.85 13.30
C ASP A 492 17.75 11.56 11.85
N TYR A 493 17.35 12.61 11.13
CA TYR A 493 16.96 12.53 9.73
C TYR A 493 18.15 12.33 8.77
N GLN A 494 19.39 12.59 9.19
CA GLN A 494 20.59 12.37 8.38
C GLN A 494 21.01 10.91 8.42
N THR A 495 21.12 10.31 9.61
CA THR A 495 21.42 8.88 9.77
C THR A 495 20.18 7.98 9.62
N ARG A 496 18.98 8.58 9.59
CA ARG A 496 17.66 7.92 9.43
C ARG A 496 17.36 6.98 10.58
N VAL A 497 17.58 7.46 11.80
CA VAL A 497 17.36 6.72 13.04
C VAL A 497 16.32 7.43 13.88
N LEU A 498 15.31 6.69 14.32
CA LEU A 498 14.42 7.10 15.41
C LEU A 498 14.84 6.30 16.65
N SER A 499 15.45 6.97 17.62
CA SER A 499 15.93 6.37 18.86
C SER A 499 14.89 6.57 19.97
N LEU A 500 14.63 5.50 20.70
CA LEU A 500 13.73 5.43 21.85
C LEU A 500 14.54 4.98 23.08
N ALA A 501 14.77 5.91 24.00
CA ALA A 501 15.40 5.65 25.28
C ALA A 501 14.37 5.70 26.42
N VAL A 502 14.37 4.73 27.33
CA VAL A 502 13.41 4.63 28.45
C VAL A 502 14.15 4.28 29.75
N SER A 503 13.85 5.00 30.83
CA SER A 503 14.44 4.79 32.16
C SER A 503 13.38 4.82 33.28
N GLY A 504 13.76 4.40 34.48
CA GLY A 504 12.89 4.35 35.66
C GLY A 504 12.43 2.94 36.08
N PRO A 505 11.45 2.80 36.99
CA PRO A 505 11.10 1.53 37.63
C PRO A 505 10.21 0.60 36.80
N HIS A 506 9.61 1.09 35.71
CA HIS A 506 8.62 0.37 34.88
C HIS A 506 8.95 0.44 33.39
N VAL A 507 10.25 0.35 33.07
CA VAL A 507 10.77 0.36 31.68
C VAL A 507 10.06 -0.66 30.81
N ASP A 508 9.87 -1.90 31.28
CA ASP A 508 9.18 -2.98 30.56
C ASP A 508 7.80 -2.58 30.03
N LYS A 509 6.99 -1.92 30.87
CA LYS A 509 5.61 -1.54 30.55
C LYS A 509 5.55 -0.26 29.73
N TYR A 510 6.38 0.73 30.06
CA TYR A 510 6.33 2.00 29.35
C TYR A 510 6.95 1.89 27.97
N PHE A 511 8.08 1.19 27.84
CA PHE A 511 8.71 0.88 26.54
C PHE A 511 7.73 0.16 25.62
N ALA A 512 7.01 -0.86 26.09
CA ALA A 512 6.01 -1.56 25.28
C ALA A 512 4.95 -0.61 24.68
N VAL A 513 4.42 0.33 25.47
CA VAL A 513 3.43 1.31 24.96
C VAL A 513 4.03 2.26 23.92
N LEU A 514 5.26 2.74 24.12
CA LEU A 514 5.91 3.64 23.18
C LEU A 514 6.32 2.88 21.89
N TYR A 515 6.83 1.66 22.02
CA TYR A 515 7.19 0.76 20.92
C TYR A 515 5.96 0.41 20.06
N ASP A 516 4.87 -0.06 20.67
CA ASP A 516 3.60 -0.36 19.97
C ASP A 516 3.09 0.89 19.26
N SER A 517 3.18 2.08 19.89
CA SER A 517 2.77 3.33 19.26
C SER A 517 3.65 3.73 18.06
N VAL A 518 4.95 3.41 18.05
CA VAL A 518 5.80 3.61 16.86
C VAL A 518 5.38 2.62 15.77
N LEU A 519 5.18 1.34 16.12
CA LEU A 519 4.70 0.34 15.16
C LEU A 519 3.35 0.70 14.55
N ASP A 520 2.41 1.27 15.31
CA ASP A 520 1.12 1.76 14.80
C ASP A 520 1.23 2.96 13.85
N ILE A 521 2.29 3.77 13.97
CA ILE A 521 2.59 4.84 12.99
C ILE A 521 3.17 4.21 11.72
N LEU A 522 4.15 3.32 11.87
CA LEU A 522 4.82 2.64 10.76
C LEU A 522 3.90 1.66 10.01
N GLY A 523 2.91 1.08 10.68
CA GLY A 523 1.91 0.18 10.09
C GLY A 523 1.00 0.84 9.05
N ARG A 524 0.89 2.18 9.08
CA ARG A 524 0.24 2.96 8.00
C ARG A 524 1.09 3.03 6.72
N MET A 525 2.36 2.65 6.80
CA MET A 525 3.34 2.66 5.72
C MET A 525 3.97 1.27 5.56
N PRO A 526 3.18 0.19 5.30
CA PRO A 526 3.62 -1.20 5.44
C PRO A 526 4.74 -1.63 4.49
N LYS A 527 5.07 -0.81 3.49
CA LYS A 527 6.18 -1.02 2.55
C LYS A 527 7.43 -0.19 2.89
N LEU A 528 7.43 0.59 3.97
CA LEU A 528 8.60 1.30 4.48
C LEU A 528 9.51 0.29 5.19
N LYS A 529 10.80 0.27 4.83
CA LYS A 529 11.76 -0.70 5.38
C LYS A 529 12.56 -0.08 6.51
N TYR A 530 12.62 -0.80 7.62
CA TYR A 530 13.41 -0.46 8.79
C TYR A 530 13.91 -1.71 9.48
N MET A 531 15.02 -1.58 10.19
CA MET A 531 15.55 -2.58 11.13
C MET A 531 15.32 -2.10 12.56
N LYS A 532 15.13 -3.05 13.47
CA LYS A 532 14.96 -2.82 14.90
C LYS A 532 16.26 -3.19 15.60
N GLN A 533 16.91 -2.26 16.31
CA GLN A 533 18.16 -2.51 16.99
C GLN A 533 18.07 -2.23 18.48
N LEU A 534 18.47 -3.20 19.29
CA LEU A 534 18.56 -3.09 20.74
C LEU A 534 20.01 -2.76 21.12
N ARG A 535 20.22 -1.72 21.94
CA ARG A 535 21.52 -1.49 22.59
C ARG A 535 21.79 -2.63 23.59
N LEU A 536 22.96 -3.23 23.51
CA LEU A 536 23.38 -4.28 24.44
C LEU A 536 23.72 -3.65 25.79
N ASP A 537 23.04 -4.11 26.83
CA ASP A 537 23.31 -3.72 28.20
C ASP A 537 24.58 -4.43 28.72
N GLU A 538 25.55 -3.67 29.21
CA GLU A 538 26.77 -4.21 29.83
C GLU A 538 26.45 -4.99 31.13
N GLN A 539 25.33 -4.71 31.81
CA GLN A 539 24.87 -5.53 32.96
C GLN A 539 24.44 -6.94 32.56
N ALA A 540 24.10 -7.16 31.28
CA ALA A 540 23.78 -8.46 30.72
C ALA A 540 25.02 -9.23 30.22
N ARG A 541 26.21 -8.61 30.20
CA ARG A 541 27.44 -9.24 29.73
C ARG A 541 27.90 -10.37 30.65
N ILE A 542 28.37 -11.46 30.04
CA ILE A 542 28.86 -12.65 30.74
C ILE A 542 30.39 -12.58 30.91
N ASP A 543 31.11 -12.25 29.84
CA ASP A 543 32.56 -12.38 29.78
C ASP A 543 33.30 -11.02 29.75
N GLY A 544 34.20 -10.85 30.73
CA GLY A 544 35.02 -9.66 30.97
C GLY A 544 36.21 -9.46 30.00
N GLY A 545 36.03 -9.80 28.73
CA GLY A 545 36.94 -9.41 27.65
C GLY A 545 37.02 -7.88 27.48
N ARG A 546 37.77 -7.38 26.48
CA ARG A 546 37.88 -5.93 26.20
C ARG A 546 36.49 -5.28 26.26
N GLY A 547 36.27 -4.41 27.24
CA GLY A 547 35.02 -3.68 27.39
C GLY A 547 34.73 -2.87 26.14
N ILE A 548 33.47 -2.50 25.93
CA ILE A 548 33.16 -1.45 24.96
C ILE A 548 34.00 -0.23 25.36
N GLY A 549 34.86 0.27 24.46
CA GLY A 549 35.66 1.46 24.76
C GLY A 549 34.71 2.64 25.00
N GLU A 550 35.11 3.64 25.80
CA GLU A 550 34.26 4.76 26.28
C GLU A 550 33.53 5.60 25.20
N LYS A 551 33.70 5.27 23.91
CA LYS A 551 33.09 5.93 22.74
C LYS A 551 32.43 4.98 21.73
N GLU A 552 32.45 3.67 21.95
CA GLU A 552 31.67 2.74 21.13
C GLU A 552 30.33 2.46 21.83
N GLU A 553 29.30 2.12 21.05
CA GLU A 553 28.05 1.58 21.58
C GLU A 553 27.75 0.27 20.87
N ALA A 554 27.39 -0.77 21.63
CA ALA A 554 27.04 -2.06 21.08
C ALA A 554 25.55 -2.15 20.80
N TYR A 555 25.19 -2.45 19.55
CA TYR A 555 23.83 -2.72 19.11
C TYR A 555 23.74 -4.10 18.46
N ALA A 556 22.60 -4.75 18.62
CA ALA A 556 22.25 -5.99 17.94
C ALA A 556 20.89 -5.88 17.24
N ASP A 557 20.69 -6.66 16.18
CA ASP A 557 19.40 -6.78 15.50
C ASP A 557 18.41 -7.51 16.43
N PHE A 558 17.30 -6.85 16.73
CA PHE A 558 16.32 -7.34 17.70
C PHE A 558 15.58 -8.59 17.20
N ASP A 559 15.30 -8.69 15.90
CA ASP A 559 14.62 -9.86 15.34
C ASP A 559 15.56 -11.09 15.34
N ASP A 560 16.88 -10.89 15.19
CA ASP A 560 17.85 -11.98 15.37
C ASP A 560 18.00 -12.42 16.82
N LEU A 561 17.92 -11.51 17.81
CA LEU A 561 17.87 -11.89 19.23
C LEU A 561 16.63 -12.74 19.55
N LEU A 562 15.43 -12.34 19.08
CA LEU A 562 14.19 -13.12 19.22
C LEU A 562 14.30 -14.51 18.56
N LYS A 563 14.89 -14.60 17.36
CA LYS A 563 15.16 -15.90 16.69
C LYS A 563 16.12 -16.80 17.47
N LEU A 564 17.02 -16.25 18.27
CA LEU A 564 17.93 -17.02 19.12
C LEU A 564 17.21 -17.53 20.37
N GLU A 565 16.39 -16.71 21.02
CA GLU A 565 15.56 -17.10 22.17
C GLU A 565 14.58 -18.22 21.77
N ALA A 566 13.90 -18.07 20.64
CA ALA A 566 13.00 -19.09 20.08
C ALA A 566 13.71 -20.43 19.72
N LYS A 567 15.04 -20.41 19.52
CA LYS A 567 15.88 -21.61 19.34
C LYS A 567 16.44 -22.16 20.66
N GLY A 568 15.99 -21.64 21.81
CA GLY A 568 16.45 -22.03 23.14
C GLY A 568 17.90 -21.66 23.44
N ARG A 569 18.47 -20.67 22.74
CA ARG A 569 19.80 -20.12 23.09
C ARG A 569 19.67 -19.21 24.30
N ARG A 570 20.69 -19.20 25.16
CA ARG A 570 20.78 -18.36 26.36
C ARG A 570 21.89 -17.31 26.29
N VAL A 571 22.83 -17.48 25.36
CA VAL A 571 23.97 -16.60 25.15
C VAL A 571 23.89 -16.03 23.74
N TYR A 572 24.13 -14.72 23.62
CA TYR A 572 24.37 -14.02 22.37
C TYR A 572 25.86 -13.65 22.29
N GLU A 573 26.56 -14.29 21.37
CA GLU A 573 27.97 -14.02 21.07
C GLU A 573 28.06 -12.97 19.95
N CYS A 574 28.78 -11.87 20.19
CA CYS A 574 29.03 -10.86 19.16
C CYS A 574 30.44 -10.26 19.29
N LYS A 575 30.81 -9.36 18.36
CA LYS A 575 32.14 -8.70 18.36
C LYS A 575 32.44 -7.88 19.62
N PHE A 576 31.42 -7.58 20.45
CA PHE A 576 31.54 -6.81 21.68
C PHE A 576 31.63 -7.69 22.95
N GLY A 577 31.48 -9.02 22.82
CA GLY A 577 31.51 -9.98 23.93
C GLY A 577 30.33 -10.95 23.90
N GLU A 578 30.20 -11.72 24.98
CA GLU A 578 29.08 -12.64 25.22
C GLU A 578 28.07 -12.00 26.18
N TYR A 579 26.78 -12.10 25.84
CA TYR A 579 25.69 -11.51 26.61
C TYR A 579 24.60 -12.54 26.94
N ASP A 580 24.03 -12.41 28.12
CA ASP A 580 22.88 -13.18 28.61
C ASP A 580 21.60 -12.71 27.90
N LEU A 581 21.05 -13.58 27.06
CA LEU A 581 19.91 -13.27 26.20
C LEU A 581 18.62 -13.08 27.01
N GLU A 582 18.45 -13.81 28.11
CA GLU A 582 17.27 -13.68 28.97
C GLU A 582 17.28 -12.33 29.69
N LYS A 583 18.44 -11.85 30.15
CA LYS A 583 18.58 -10.50 30.71
C LYS A 583 18.33 -9.40 29.68
N LEU A 584 18.91 -9.52 28.47
CA LEU A 584 18.74 -8.54 27.39
C LEU A 584 17.27 -8.40 26.94
N LEU A 585 16.54 -9.51 26.83
CA LEU A 585 15.17 -9.53 26.34
C LEU A 585 14.11 -9.34 27.43
N LYS A 586 14.47 -9.43 28.72
CA LYS A 586 13.56 -9.21 29.85
C LYS A 586 12.71 -7.93 29.79
N PRO A 587 13.22 -6.75 29.41
CA PRO A 587 12.42 -5.52 29.32
C PRO A 587 11.66 -5.39 27.99
N MET A 588 11.79 -6.33 27.05
CA MET A 588 11.17 -6.27 25.74
C MET A 588 9.72 -6.78 25.77
N PRO A 589 8.82 -6.22 24.95
CA PRO A 589 7.48 -6.77 24.79
C PRO A 589 7.57 -8.19 24.19
N ARG A 590 7.11 -9.19 24.94
CA ARG A 590 6.90 -10.53 24.40
C ARG A 590 5.74 -10.50 23.42
N GLU A 591 5.98 -10.83 22.15
CA GLU A 591 4.92 -10.91 21.15
C GLU A 591 3.81 -11.86 21.66
N LYS A 592 2.58 -11.34 21.74
CA LYS A 592 1.41 -12.20 21.75
C LYS A 592 1.30 -12.80 20.36
N VAL A 593 1.76 -14.03 20.20
CA VAL A 593 1.34 -14.89 19.10
C VAL A 593 -0.18 -14.78 19.01
N GLY A 594 -0.70 -14.46 17.82
CA GLY A 594 -2.14 -14.37 17.57
C GLY A 594 -2.83 -15.68 18.00
N PRO A 595 -4.14 -15.65 18.31
CA PRO A 595 -4.82 -16.80 18.92
C PRO A 595 -4.52 -18.07 18.12
N GLU A 596 -3.97 -19.08 18.82
CA GLU A 596 -3.79 -20.40 18.24
C GLU A 596 -5.11 -20.87 17.62
N PRO A 597 -5.09 -21.55 16.46
CA PRO A 597 -6.29 -22.19 15.95
C PRO A 597 -6.83 -23.09 17.07
N PRO A 598 -8.15 -23.05 17.34
CA PRO A 598 -8.71 -23.68 18.53
C PRO A 598 -8.32 -25.15 18.55
N GLU A 599 -7.81 -25.61 19.71
CA GLU A 599 -7.48 -27.03 19.90
C GLU A 599 -8.68 -27.88 19.45
N PRO A 600 -8.46 -28.94 18.66
CA PRO A 600 -9.55 -29.83 18.28
C PRO A 600 -10.20 -30.37 19.56
N PRO A 601 -11.54 -30.37 19.65
CA PRO A 601 -12.23 -30.70 20.89
C PRO A 601 -11.79 -32.09 21.38
N SER A 602 -11.37 -32.16 22.64
CA SER A 602 -10.96 -33.40 23.29
C SER A 602 -12.08 -34.43 23.21
N GLU A 603 -11.73 -35.64 22.76
CA GLU A 603 -12.73 -36.69 22.51
C GLU A 603 -13.53 -37.03 23.77
N PRO A 604 -14.87 -37.13 23.69
CA PRO A 604 -15.68 -37.56 24.81
C PRO A 604 -15.44 -39.04 25.14
N ASN A 605 -15.49 -39.35 26.44
CA ASN A 605 -15.19 -40.65 27.04
C ASN A 605 -15.69 -41.89 26.25
N SER A 606 -14.83 -42.91 26.22
CA SER A 606 -15.08 -44.22 25.65
C SER A 606 -16.34 -44.91 26.20
N VAL A 607 -17.33 -45.15 25.33
CA VAL A 607 -18.32 -46.23 25.50
C VAL A 607 -18.52 -46.96 24.16
N SER A 608 -18.54 -48.28 24.23
CA SER A 608 -18.55 -49.25 23.13
C SER A 608 -19.62 -49.05 22.04
N LYS A 609 -19.26 -49.36 20.79
CA LYS A 609 -20.22 -49.85 19.78
C LYS A 609 -19.72 -51.11 19.06
N GLN A 610 -20.68 -52.00 18.84
CA GLN A 610 -20.55 -53.26 18.13
C GLN A 610 -20.90 -53.06 16.64
N THR A 611 -20.19 -53.76 15.75
CA THR A 611 -20.61 -54.23 14.40
C THR A 611 -21.62 -53.39 13.58
N ASP A 612 -21.19 -52.76 12.47
CA ASP A 612 -21.30 -53.34 11.10
C ASP A 612 -20.98 -52.32 9.98
N LYS A 613 -20.58 -52.82 8.79
CA LYS A 613 -20.31 -52.04 7.55
C LYS A 613 -21.47 -52.20 6.56
N PRO A 614 -21.81 -51.17 5.75
CA PRO A 614 -21.25 -51.09 4.38
C PRO A 614 -21.02 -49.67 3.78
N VAL A 615 -19.83 -49.44 3.18
CA VAL A 615 -19.56 -49.10 1.75
C VAL A 615 -20.74 -48.43 0.98
N LEU A 616 -20.72 -47.24 0.34
CA LEU A 616 -19.76 -46.32 -0.36
C LEU A 616 -20.23 -44.83 -0.15
N PRO A 617 -19.70 -43.72 -0.78
CA PRO A 617 -18.68 -43.58 -1.83
C PRO A 617 -17.47 -42.66 -1.49
N VAL A 618 -16.47 -42.67 -2.39
CA VAL A 618 -15.24 -41.85 -2.33
C VAL A 618 -15.52 -40.37 -2.63
N GLN A 619 -15.01 -39.46 -1.80
CA GLN A 619 -14.86 -38.04 -2.14
C GLN A 619 -13.47 -37.77 -2.76
N PRO A 620 -13.34 -36.81 -3.70
CA PRO A 620 -12.06 -36.48 -4.32
C PRO A 620 -11.11 -35.80 -3.33
N ARG A 621 -9.81 -36.12 -3.41
CA ARG A 621 -8.75 -35.39 -2.69
C ARG A 621 -8.58 -33.99 -3.31
N GLU A 622 -8.34 -32.98 -2.47
CA GLU A 622 -7.92 -31.66 -2.93
C GLU A 622 -6.58 -31.71 -3.70
N PRO A 623 -6.40 -30.87 -4.73
CA PRO A 623 -5.13 -30.77 -5.45
C PRO A 623 -4.04 -30.11 -4.59
N TRP A 624 -2.81 -30.60 -4.72
CA TRP A 624 -1.66 -30.11 -3.97
C TRP A 624 -1.38 -28.63 -4.21
N SER A 625 -1.16 -27.88 -3.13
CA SER A 625 -0.76 -26.47 -3.19
C SER A 625 0.59 -26.28 -3.89
N ARG A 626 0.82 -25.07 -4.46
CA ARG A 626 2.03 -24.73 -5.22
C ARG A 626 3.34 -25.05 -4.46
N SER A 627 3.36 -24.86 -3.15
CA SER A 627 4.50 -25.18 -2.28
C SER A 627 4.86 -26.66 -2.27
N HIS A 628 3.88 -27.58 -2.27
CA HIS A 628 4.15 -29.02 -2.33
C HIS A 628 4.61 -29.47 -3.72
N LYS A 629 4.05 -28.91 -4.80
CA LYS A 629 4.54 -29.17 -6.18
C LYS A 629 6.00 -28.70 -6.35
N LEU A 630 6.36 -27.54 -5.80
CA LEU A 630 7.74 -27.02 -5.78
C LEU A 630 8.69 -27.87 -4.92
N ALA A 631 8.25 -28.39 -3.77
CA ALA A 631 9.08 -29.24 -2.91
C ALA A 631 9.50 -30.55 -3.61
N VAL A 632 8.58 -31.21 -4.33
CA VAL A 632 8.90 -32.43 -5.11
C VAL A 632 9.88 -32.12 -6.25
N LEU A 633 9.70 -31.00 -6.94
CA LEU A 633 10.63 -30.51 -7.96
C LEU A 633 12.04 -30.25 -7.39
N ALA A 634 12.14 -29.64 -6.20
CA ALA A 634 13.42 -29.39 -5.53
C ALA A 634 14.13 -30.69 -5.12
N ILE A 635 13.40 -31.69 -4.62
CA ILE A 635 13.94 -33.00 -4.26
C ILE A 635 14.49 -33.73 -5.50
N LEU A 636 13.76 -33.72 -6.62
CA LEU A 636 14.21 -34.33 -7.88
C LEU A 636 15.43 -33.61 -8.47
N ALA A 637 15.47 -32.27 -8.40
CA ALA A 637 16.62 -31.48 -8.82
C ALA A 637 17.86 -31.74 -7.95
N GLY A 638 17.67 -31.92 -6.63
CA GLY A 638 18.74 -32.29 -5.70
C GLY A 638 19.34 -33.67 -6.00
N LEU A 639 18.49 -34.66 -6.30
CA LEU A 639 18.93 -36.00 -6.70
C LEU A 639 19.72 -35.98 -8.02
N ALA A 640 19.30 -35.20 -9.01
CA ALA A 640 20.07 -35.00 -10.24
C ALA A 640 21.43 -34.31 -9.95
N GLY A 641 21.45 -33.27 -9.10
CA GLY A 641 22.67 -32.57 -8.68
C GLY A 641 23.70 -33.49 -8.04
N ALA A 642 23.28 -34.38 -7.13
CA ALA A 642 24.14 -35.39 -6.52
C ALA A 642 24.64 -36.44 -7.52
N PHE A 643 23.90 -36.71 -8.58
CA PHE A 643 24.28 -37.64 -9.63
C PHE A 643 25.35 -37.05 -10.58
N PHE A 644 25.24 -35.75 -10.91
CA PHE A 644 26.23 -35.03 -11.72
C PHE A 644 27.62 -34.94 -11.09
N THR A 645 27.69 -34.87 -9.75
CA THR A 645 28.96 -34.85 -9.02
C THR A 645 29.59 -36.24 -8.90
N PHE A 646 28.78 -37.30 -8.80
CA PHE A 646 29.27 -38.69 -8.65
C PHE A 646 29.96 -39.24 -9.90
N PHE A 647 29.53 -38.85 -11.11
CA PHE A 647 30.02 -39.43 -12.38
C PHE A 647 31.05 -38.58 -13.16
N GLY A 648 31.52 -37.46 -12.60
CA GLY A 648 32.62 -36.68 -13.20
C GLY A 648 32.35 -36.22 -14.64
N LEU A 649 31.17 -35.65 -14.89
CA LEU A 649 30.76 -35.17 -16.21
C LEU A 649 31.41 -33.81 -16.56
N SER A 650 31.71 -33.61 -17.84
CA SER A 650 32.29 -32.38 -18.39
C SER A 650 31.29 -31.21 -18.35
N ALA A 651 31.76 -29.99 -18.62
CA ALA A 651 30.88 -28.81 -18.66
C ALA A 651 29.83 -28.90 -19.80
N GLU A 652 30.21 -29.42 -20.97
CA GLU A 652 29.32 -29.59 -22.13
C GLU A 652 28.31 -30.72 -21.89
N GLU A 653 28.75 -31.87 -21.36
CA GLU A 653 27.86 -32.98 -20.98
C GLU A 653 26.81 -32.54 -19.92
N LYS A 654 27.23 -31.69 -18.97
CA LYS A 654 26.32 -31.07 -17.98
C LYS A 654 25.35 -30.07 -18.61
N ALA A 655 25.70 -29.41 -19.71
CA ALA A 655 24.82 -28.50 -20.42
C ALA A 655 23.77 -29.27 -21.23
N GLU A 656 24.18 -30.23 -22.06
CA GLU A 656 23.26 -31.08 -22.83
C GLU A 656 22.27 -31.82 -21.93
N MET A 657 22.75 -32.43 -20.84
CA MET A 657 21.87 -33.15 -19.91
C MET A 657 20.94 -32.20 -19.12
N LYS A 658 21.34 -30.96 -18.82
CA LYS A 658 20.44 -29.96 -18.24
C LYS A 658 19.30 -29.59 -19.18
N VAL A 659 19.56 -29.47 -20.49
CA VAL A 659 18.52 -29.21 -21.50
C VAL A 659 17.57 -30.39 -21.60
N ALA A 660 18.10 -31.61 -21.79
CA ALA A 660 17.28 -32.82 -21.90
C ALA A 660 16.43 -33.09 -20.64
N PHE A 661 16.96 -32.79 -19.45
CA PHE A 661 16.22 -32.91 -18.19
C PHE A 661 15.18 -31.78 -18.01
N GLY A 662 15.51 -30.55 -18.45
CA GLY A 662 14.57 -29.43 -18.48
C GLY A 662 13.36 -29.72 -19.37
N ASP A 663 13.58 -30.26 -20.57
CA ASP A 663 12.51 -30.66 -21.51
C ASP A 663 11.68 -31.83 -20.97
N LEU A 664 12.32 -32.82 -20.33
CA LEU A 664 11.61 -33.92 -19.68
C LEU A 664 10.69 -33.40 -18.56
N MET A 665 11.22 -32.56 -17.66
CA MET A 665 10.43 -32.00 -16.56
C MET A 665 9.34 -31.04 -17.06
N GLY A 666 9.62 -30.25 -18.10
CA GLY A 666 8.64 -29.36 -18.73
C GLY A 666 7.49 -30.11 -19.41
N ASN A 667 7.76 -31.27 -20.02
CA ASN A 667 6.72 -32.13 -20.58
C ASN A 667 5.95 -32.92 -19.50
N MET A 668 6.64 -33.42 -18.46
CA MET A 668 6.00 -34.13 -17.35
C MET A 668 5.11 -33.23 -16.49
N ALA A 669 5.47 -31.95 -16.31
CA ALA A 669 4.65 -30.97 -15.60
C ALA A 669 3.27 -30.72 -16.26
N ARG A 670 3.11 -31.03 -17.56
CA ARG A 670 1.82 -30.94 -18.27
C ARG A 670 0.91 -32.17 -18.08
N PHE A 671 1.43 -33.28 -17.58
CA PHE A 671 0.70 -34.55 -17.40
C PHE A 671 0.26 -34.83 -15.95
N LEU A 672 0.66 -33.99 -14.99
CA LEU A 672 0.44 -34.21 -13.56
C LEU A 672 -0.69 -33.33 -13.00
N ASP A 673 -1.94 -33.77 -13.17
CA ASP A 673 -3.06 -33.34 -12.31
C ASP A 673 -4.15 -34.43 -12.08
N PRO A 674 -4.00 -35.67 -12.59
CA PRO A 674 -4.44 -36.82 -11.78
C PRO A 674 -3.60 -38.09 -11.99
N LEU A 675 -2.59 -38.34 -11.14
CA LEU A 675 -1.99 -39.68 -11.00
C LEU A 675 -1.48 -39.89 -9.56
N ILE A 676 -2.11 -40.85 -8.87
CA ILE A 676 -1.81 -41.24 -7.48
C ILE A 676 -0.60 -42.18 -7.47
N ASP A 677 0.22 -42.12 -6.40
CA ASP A 677 1.43 -42.93 -6.13
C ASP A 677 2.60 -42.80 -7.12
N THR A 678 3.02 -41.55 -7.39
CA THR A 678 4.03 -41.24 -8.41
C THR A 678 5.48 -41.12 -7.96
N MET A 679 5.83 -41.07 -6.65
CA MET A 679 7.25 -40.91 -6.25
C MET A 679 8.15 -42.09 -6.65
N GLY A 680 7.67 -43.33 -6.51
CA GLY A 680 8.43 -44.52 -6.94
C GLY A 680 8.60 -44.59 -8.46
N VAL A 681 7.52 -44.33 -9.21
CA VAL A 681 7.51 -44.36 -10.68
C VAL A 681 8.39 -43.24 -11.26
N MET A 682 8.35 -42.03 -10.71
CA MET A 682 9.21 -40.92 -11.13
C MET A 682 10.70 -41.21 -10.92
N GLY A 683 11.06 -41.82 -9.78
CA GLY A 683 12.44 -42.25 -9.53
C GLY A 683 12.91 -43.27 -10.56
N ILE A 684 12.07 -44.23 -10.93
CA ILE A 684 12.36 -45.25 -11.95
C ILE A 684 12.51 -44.62 -13.35
N ILE A 685 11.62 -43.71 -13.76
CA ILE A 685 11.69 -43.05 -15.07
C ILE A 685 12.99 -42.22 -15.20
N VAL A 686 13.30 -41.40 -14.19
CA VAL A 686 14.55 -40.62 -14.13
C VAL A 686 15.77 -41.54 -14.21
N PHE A 687 15.75 -42.67 -13.50
CA PHE A 687 16.82 -43.66 -13.52
C PHE A 687 16.99 -44.34 -14.89
N VAL A 688 15.90 -44.72 -15.57
CA VAL A 688 15.94 -45.34 -16.90
C VAL A 688 16.49 -44.36 -17.94
N VAL A 689 16.10 -43.09 -17.90
CA VAL A 689 16.61 -42.05 -18.80
C VAL A 689 18.10 -41.79 -18.57
N LEU A 690 18.53 -41.62 -17.31
CA LEU A 690 19.94 -41.43 -16.95
C LEU A 690 20.80 -42.65 -17.31
N GLY A 691 20.32 -43.86 -17.01
CA GLY A 691 21.01 -45.11 -17.33
C GLY A 691 21.15 -45.36 -18.83
N GLY A 692 20.10 -45.06 -19.60
CA GLY A 692 20.11 -45.17 -21.06
C GLY A 692 21.08 -44.18 -21.72
N TRP A 693 21.12 -42.93 -21.24
CA TRP A 693 22.08 -41.93 -21.71
C TRP A 693 23.53 -42.33 -21.39
N LEU A 694 23.81 -42.77 -20.16
CA LEU A 694 25.15 -43.22 -19.75
C LEU A 694 25.63 -44.47 -20.51
N TRP A 695 24.72 -45.38 -20.89
CA TRP A 695 25.05 -46.51 -21.75
C TRP A 695 25.37 -46.05 -23.19
N ARG A 696 24.57 -45.13 -23.75
CA ARG A 696 24.77 -44.56 -25.09
C ARG A 696 26.10 -43.81 -25.24
N HIS A 697 26.57 -43.15 -24.17
CA HIS A 697 27.86 -42.46 -24.12
C HIS A 697 29.00 -43.32 -23.54
N GLY A 698 28.83 -44.65 -23.47
CA GLY A 698 29.91 -45.60 -23.14
C GLY A 698 30.42 -45.55 -21.68
N ARG A 699 29.79 -44.76 -20.80
CA ARG A 699 30.21 -44.61 -19.39
C ARG A 699 29.70 -45.72 -18.47
N LEU A 700 28.89 -46.65 -18.99
CA LEU A 700 28.31 -47.75 -18.20
C LEU A 700 28.20 -49.05 -19.01
N ASN A 701 28.85 -50.10 -18.50
CA ASN A 701 28.68 -51.48 -18.98
C ASN A 701 27.48 -52.16 -18.29
N SER A 702 26.95 -53.22 -18.90
CA SER A 702 25.76 -53.96 -18.43
C SER A 702 25.85 -54.43 -16.96
N ARG A 703 27.03 -54.81 -16.47
CA ARG A 703 27.25 -55.17 -15.06
C ARG A 703 27.18 -53.98 -14.10
N GLY A 704 27.52 -52.77 -14.56
CA GLY A 704 27.39 -51.54 -13.78
C GLY A 704 25.93 -51.11 -13.64
N LEU A 705 25.16 -51.22 -14.73
CA LEU A 705 23.74 -50.87 -14.74
C LEU A 705 22.95 -51.70 -13.72
N LYS A 706 23.23 -53.02 -13.65
CA LYS A 706 22.59 -53.94 -12.71
C LYS A 706 22.89 -53.59 -11.24
N ARG A 707 24.15 -53.31 -10.88
CA ARG A 707 24.54 -52.91 -9.51
C ARG A 707 23.93 -51.57 -9.08
N LEU A 708 23.70 -50.67 -10.04
CA LEU A 708 23.09 -49.38 -9.78
C LEU A 708 21.57 -49.54 -9.53
N TRP A 709 20.90 -50.40 -10.30
CA TRP A 709 19.49 -50.76 -10.13
C TRP A 709 19.21 -51.44 -8.77
N GLU A 710 20.05 -52.42 -8.39
CA GLU A 710 19.96 -53.13 -7.11
C GLU A 710 20.09 -52.19 -5.88
N ARG A 711 20.81 -51.07 -6.01
CA ARG A 711 20.96 -50.07 -4.94
C ARG A 711 19.77 -49.11 -4.79
N VAL A 712 19.03 -48.82 -5.85
CA VAL A 712 17.93 -47.84 -5.83
C VAL A 712 16.63 -48.43 -5.32
N ILE A 713 16.36 -49.72 -5.60
CA ILE A 713 15.12 -50.39 -5.18
C ILE A 713 15.21 -50.93 -3.73
N GLY A 714 16.42 -51.04 -3.17
CA GLY A 714 16.61 -51.15 -1.72
C GLY A 714 16.01 -52.41 -1.07
N ASN A 715 16.39 -53.59 -1.55
CA ASN A 715 16.13 -54.90 -0.93
C ASN A 715 14.68 -55.17 -0.48
N ARG A 716 13.69 -54.65 -1.22
CA ARG A 716 12.30 -55.10 -1.13
C ARG A 716 12.06 -56.22 -2.15
N THR A 717 11.95 -57.43 -1.63
CA THR A 717 11.44 -58.60 -2.35
C THR A 717 9.95 -58.75 -2.07
N GLU A 718 9.13 -57.96 -2.77
CA GLU A 718 7.70 -58.19 -3.07
C GLU A 718 7.25 -57.19 -4.15
#